data_AF-A0A9D2JXT3-F1
#
_entry.id   AF-A0A9D2JXT3-F1
#
_cell.length_a   1.000
_cell.length_b   1.000
_cell.length_c   1.000
_cell.angle_alpha   90.00
_cell.angle_beta   90.00
_cell.angle_gamma   90.00
#
_symmetry.space_group_name_H-M   'P 1'
#
loop_
_entity.id
_entity.type
_entity.pdbx_description
1 polymer ?
#
loop_
_entity_poly.entity_id
_entity_poly.type
_entity_poly.pdbx_seq_one_letter_code
_entity_poly.pdbx_strand_id
1 'polypeptide(L)'
;MENKQPQEWSKFMLKDVSFVNLMLRRIYSVLIVANPYDAFMLEDDGRIEEKIYNEYMELGLRYPPTFTQVSTIEQAAETLGSMQVDLVICMPGTADNDAFDVARDIKQKFPDIPCVVLTPFSHGITKRMENEDLSIFDYVFCWLGNTNLILSIIKLIEDKMNLEHDIQEAGVQMILLVEDSIRFYSSILPNLYSYILAQSQNFSQEALNRHAATLRMRGRPKVVLARNYEEAMALYERFADNTLGVISDARFPMGGEKVPDAGLRLLHAIRQRDEYLPLILESSESENRQKAEAEGFRFVDKNSKKLSVDLRKLMEEHMGFGDFIFRDPKTHEEIARIHSLKDLQDNIFKIPNDSMLYHISRNHMSRWLCARAIFPVSRFLKTVTWHKLQDVDAHRQIIFDAIVQYRHMKNIGVVAVFDRMKFDQYAHFARIGEGSLGGKGRGLAFLDHIVKTHPQFNQFPGVHVQIPKTVVLCTDIFDAFMDSNNLYQVALSDADDETILRYFLRAQLPDSLVGDFMTFFEATNCPIAVRSSSLLEDSHYQPFAGIYSTYMIPCLDDKYQMLHMLASAIKGVYASVYYRDSKAYMTATSNVIDQEKMAVILQEVVGNTYGDHYYPNMSGVLRSLNYYPIGDETAEEGIANLALGLGKYIVDGGQTLRVCPYHPDKVLQTSETEIALRETQTRFYALDMRNIVEDFQVDDGFNILKLKVKDAEADKSLNYIASTFDPYDQVIYDGLYEGGRKVITFSGVLQHGAFPLPELMRMAMRYGVEAMRRPVEIEFAANVNEDKTGAFYLLQIRPIVDSKQVLEENVAAIPDEACLLRSHNSLGHGVSEDVEDVVYVKYDECFTAANNYYVADDIERVNRKFLAEGKHYVLIGPGRWGSSDHYLGVPVKWPHISAAKVIVEVALDHYHVDPSQGTHFFQNLTSFGVGYFTINPQTNGGMIRKDLLDQMPAVEETKYVRHVRFPRPLRILMDGMKQEGAVCLPSEEGLQ
;
A
#
# COMPACT_ATOMS: atom_id res chain seq x y z
N MET A 1 12.21 -27.52 26.67
CA MET A 1 11.25 -28.45 26.05
C MET A 1 11.73 -28.69 24.63
N GLU A 2 12.15 -29.91 24.31
CA GLU A 2 12.60 -30.27 22.96
C GLU A 2 11.41 -30.17 21.99
N ASN A 3 11.64 -29.47 20.87
CA ASN A 3 10.65 -29.17 19.85
C ASN A 3 10.29 -30.47 19.10
N LYS A 4 9.28 -31.20 19.59
CA LYS A 4 8.77 -32.46 18.99
C LYS A 4 7.76 -32.21 17.85
N GLN A 5 7.87 -31.10 17.12
CA GLN A 5 7.04 -30.89 15.92
C GLN A 5 7.72 -31.52 14.69
N PRO A 6 7.01 -32.37 13.93
CA PRO A 6 7.48 -32.83 12.62
C PRO A 6 7.74 -31.63 11.69
N GLN A 7 8.87 -31.65 10.95
CA GLN A 7 9.26 -30.57 10.03
C GLN A 7 8.15 -30.19 9.03
N GLU A 8 7.33 -31.17 8.63
CA GLU A 8 6.22 -31.01 7.67
C GLU A 8 5.16 -29.97 8.09
N TRP A 9 4.99 -29.70 9.38
CA TRP A 9 4.01 -28.71 9.89
C TRP A 9 4.65 -27.40 10.34
N SER A 10 5.97 -27.32 10.34
CA SER A 10 6.74 -26.12 10.68
C SER A 10 7.10 -25.24 9.46
N LYS A 11 7.12 -25.84 8.25
CA LYS A 11 7.41 -25.17 6.97
C LYS A 11 6.33 -25.50 5.95
N PHE A 12 5.19 -24.85 6.04
CA PHE A 12 4.13 -24.91 5.03
C PHE A 12 4.02 -23.57 4.29
N MET A 13 3.57 -23.61 3.04
CA MET A 13 3.21 -22.42 2.28
C MET A 13 1.71 -22.43 2.03
N LEU A 14 1.03 -21.37 2.47
CA LEU A 14 -0.35 -21.12 2.12
C LEU A 14 -0.42 -20.58 0.69
N LYS A 15 -1.32 -21.13 -0.14
CA LYS A 15 -1.60 -20.63 -1.47
C LYS A 15 -2.76 -19.64 -1.39
N ASP A 16 -2.59 -18.44 -1.94
CA ASP A 16 -3.68 -17.47 -1.96
C ASP A 16 -4.81 -17.88 -2.92
N VAL A 17 -6.03 -17.43 -2.61
CA VAL A 17 -7.25 -17.65 -3.37
C VAL A 17 -7.65 -16.39 -4.11
N SER A 18 -7.84 -16.50 -5.42
CA SER A 18 -8.39 -15.43 -6.25
C SER A 18 -9.92 -15.41 -6.16
N PHE A 19 -10.46 -14.56 -5.28
CA PHE A 19 -11.91 -14.34 -5.19
C PHE A 19 -12.51 -13.70 -6.45
N VAL A 20 -11.69 -13.12 -7.33
CA VAL A 20 -12.10 -12.59 -8.63
C VAL A 20 -12.64 -13.72 -9.53
N ASN A 21 -12.07 -14.93 -9.40
CA ASN A 21 -12.40 -16.09 -10.22
C ASN A 21 -13.63 -16.87 -9.73
N LEU A 22 -14.35 -16.36 -8.72
CA LEU A 22 -15.57 -16.97 -8.18
C LEU A 22 -16.84 -16.29 -8.70
N MET A 23 -17.91 -17.07 -8.83
CA MET A 23 -19.19 -16.62 -9.40
C MET A 23 -19.06 -15.95 -10.78
N LEU A 24 -18.41 -16.66 -11.70
CA LEU A 24 -18.18 -16.20 -13.07
C LEU A 24 -19.46 -16.19 -13.91
N ARG A 25 -20.38 -17.14 -13.66
CA ARG A 25 -21.68 -17.21 -14.33
C ARG A 25 -22.74 -16.49 -13.50
N ARG A 26 -23.54 -15.63 -14.13
CA ARG A 26 -24.55 -14.81 -13.47
C ARG A 26 -25.78 -14.68 -14.34
N ILE A 27 -26.90 -14.37 -13.69
CA ILE A 27 -28.15 -14.07 -14.36
C ILE A 27 -28.24 -12.55 -14.47
N TYR A 28 -28.24 -12.03 -15.70
CA TYR A 28 -28.36 -10.60 -16.00
C TYR A 28 -29.74 -10.24 -16.55
N SER A 29 -30.41 -11.17 -17.22
CA SER A 29 -31.71 -10.94 -17.86
C SER A 29 -32.70 -12.02 -17.45
N VAL A 30 -33.79 -11.61 -16.79
CA VAL A 30 -34.87 -12.48 -16.34
C VAL A 30 -36.14 -12.17 -17.13
N LEU A 31 -36.65 -13.17 -17.85
CA LEU A 31 -37.93 -13.09 -18.54
C LEU A 31 -39.04 -13.61 -17.63
N ILE A 32 -39.99 -12.76 -17.26
CA ILE A 32 -41.18 -13.13 -16.50
C ILE A 32 -42.34 -13.31 -17.49
N VAL A 33 -42.84 -14.53 -17.59
CA VAL A 33 -44.05 -14.86 -18.37
C VAL A 33 -45.23 -14.91 -17.40
N ALA A 34 -46.03 -13.86 -17.37
CA ALA A 34 -47.16 -13.71 -16.45
C ALA A 34 -48.32 -12.97 -17.13
N ASN A 35 -49.55 -13.23 -16.70
CA ASN A 35 -50.67 -12.41 -17.13
C ASN A 35 -50.56 -10.99 -16.52
N PRO A 36 -51.25 -9.97 -17.08
CA PRO A 36 -51.14 -8.59 -16.60
C PRO A 36 -51.47 -8.39 -15.12
N TYR A 37 -52.33 -9.22 -14.53
CA TYR A 37 -52.71 -9.13 -13.12
C TYR A 37 -51.62 -9.69 -12.19
N ASP A 38 -51.07 -10.85 -12.52
CA ASP A 38 -49.97 -11.47 -11.78
C ASP A 38 -48.68 -10.63 -11.90
N ALA A 39 -48.44 -10.04 -13.08
CA ALA A 39 -47.38 -9.08 -13.32
C ALA A 39 -47.54 -7.82 -12.45
N PHE A 40 -48.75 -7.26 -12.39
CA PHE A 40 -49.05 -6.12 -11.50
C PHE A 40 -48.84 -6.47 -10.02
N MET A 41 -49.22 -7.68 -9.59
CA MET A 41 -49.02 -8.11 -8.20
C MET A 41 -47.54 -8.24 -7.83
N LEU A 42 -46.68 -8.62 -8.77
CA LEU A 42 -45.23 -8.60 -8.57
C LEU A 42 -44.68 -7.17 -8.39
N GLU A 43 -45.20 -6.20 -9.13
CA GLU A 43 -44.74 -4.81 -9.05
C GLU A 43 -45.22 -4.08 -7.77
N ASP A 44 -46.50 -4.25 -7.40
CA ASP A 44 -47.14 -3.52 -6.30
C ASP A 44 -46.73 -4.06 -4.90
N ASP A 45 -46.52 -5.38 -4.76
CA ASP A 45 -46.05 -6.00 -3.50
C ASP A 45 -44.56 -5.72 -3.18
N GLY A 46 -43.85 -5.07 -4.09
CA GLY A 46 -42.67 -4.29 -3.73
C GLY A 46 -41.55 -4.33 -4.74
N ARG A 47 -41.48 -3.30 -5.59
CA ARG A 47 -40.27 -2.76 -6.25
C ARG A 47 -39.13 -3.79 -6.37
N ILE A 48 -39.39 -4.88 -7.08
CA ILE A 48 -38.50 -6.06 -7.13
C ILE A 48 -37.12 -5.64 -7.63
N GLU A 49 -37.09 -4.76 -8.63
CA GLU A 49 -35.87 -4.17 -9.17
C GLU A 49 -35.06 -3.41 -8.11
N GLU A 50 -35.70 -2.59 -7.26
CA GLU A 50 -35.01 -1.83 -6.21
C GLU A 50 -34.41 -2.77 -5.14
N LYS A 51 -35.17 -3.79 -4.71
CA LYS A 51 -34.67 -4.76 -3.71
C LYS A 51 -33.49 -5.57 -4.26
N ILE A 52 -33.60 -6.05 -5.49
CA ILE A 52 -32.55 -6.83 -6.14
C ILE A 52 -31.32 -5.95 -6.42
N TYR A 53 -31.53 -4.69 -6.83
CA TYR A 53 -30.47 -3.71 -6.97
C TYR A 53 -29.70 -3.53 -5.65
N ASN A 54 -30.41 -3.26 -4.55
CA ASN A 54 -29.81 -3.04 -3.23
C ASN A 54 -28.99 -4.27 -2.79
N GLU A 55 -29.52 -5.48 -2.97
CA GLU A 55 -28.84 -6.71 -2.54
C GLU A 55 -27.61 -7.05 -3.41
N TYR A 56 -27.67 -6.78 -4.72
CA TYR A 56 -26.50 -6.90 -5.59
C TYR A 56 -25.43 -5.86 -5.27
N MET A 57 -25.83 -4.62 -4.95
CA MET A 57 -24.91 -3.58 -4.49
C MET A 57 -24.26 -3.94 -3.15
N GLU A 58 -25.02 -4.49 -2.21
CA GLU A 58 -24.50 -4.97 -0.93
C GLU A 58 -23.47 -6.09 -1.11
N LEU A 59 -23.70 -7.03 -2.03
CA LEU A 59 -22.73 -8.07 -2.40
C LEU A 59 -21.58 -7.56 -3.30
N GLY A 60 -21.60 -6.27 -3.65
CA GLY A 60 -20.74 -5.62 -4.64
C GLY A 60 -20.61 -6.40 -5.94
N LEU A 61 -21.72 -6.99 -6.36
CA LEU A 61 -21.92 -7.55 -7.68
C LEU A 61 -22.30 -6.42 -8.63
N ARG A 62 -21.57 -6.32 -9.74
CA ARG A 62 -21.94 -5.42 -10.84
C ARG A 62 -23.10 -6.01 -11.63
N TYR A 63 -23.95 -5.12 -12.15
CA TYR A 63 -25.10 -5.42 -13.02
C TYR A 63 -26.16 -6.29 -12.34
N PRO A 64 -27.06 -5.69 -11.55
CA PRO A 64 -28.25 -6.41 -11.08
C PRO A 64 -29.09 -6.86 -12.27
N PRO A 65 -29.79 -8.00 -12.16
CA PRO A 65 -30.59 -8.51 -13.25
C PRO A 65 -31.73 -7.56 -13.62
N THR A 66 -31.96 -7.41 -14.92
CA THR A 66 -33.10 -6.68 -15.48
C THR A 66 -34.26 -7.63 -15.69
N PHE A 67 -35.47 -7.15 -15.46
CA PHE A 67 -36.69 -7.93 -15.60
C PHE A 67 -37.46 -7.48 -16.83
N THR A 68 -37.77 -8.43 -17.71
CA THR A 68 -38.66 -8.19 -18.85
C THR A 68 -39.92 -9.00 -18.66
N GLN A 69 -41.07 -8.35 -18.69
CA GLN A 69 -42.37 -8.99 -18.52
C GLN A 69 -43.04 -9.20 -19.88
N VAL A 70 -43.57 -10.40 -20.11
CA VAL A 70 -44.31 -10.74 -21.32
C VAL A 70 -45.59 -11.50 -20.96
N SER A 71 -46.62 -11.30 -21.79
CA SER A 71 -47.95 -11.85 -21.54
C SER A 71 -48.39 -12.91 -22.56
N THR A 72 -47.71 -13.04 -23.71
CA THR A 72 -48.05 -14.01 -24.77
C THR A 72 -46.83 -14.74 -25.34
N ILE A 73 -47.06 -15.86 -26.04
CA ILE A 73 -46.02 -16.66 -26.73
C ILE A 73 -45.26 -15.82 -27.75
N GLU A 74 -45.96 -15.00 -28.53
CA GLU A 74 -45.36 -14.17 -29.59
C GLU A 74 -44.41 -13.13 -28.98
N GLN A 75 -44.83 -12.46 -27.90
CA GLN A 75 -44.00 -11.49 -27.18
C GLN A 75 -42.77 -12.15 -26.55
N ALA A 76 -42.94 -13.35 -25.98
CA ALA A 76 -41.84 -14.12 -25.42
C ALA A 76 -40.82 -14.51 -26.51
N ALA A 77 -41.29 -14.97 -27.67
CA ALA A 77 -40.45 -15.36 -28.80
C ALA A 77 -39.72 -14.16 -29.42
N GLU A 78 -40.38 -13.00 -29.54
CA GLU A 78 -39.75 -11.75 -30.01
C GLU A 78 -38.66 -11.28 -29.04
N THR A 79 -38.93 -11.35 -27.72
CA THR A 79 -37.95 -10.98 -26.68
C THR A 79 -36.75 -11.92 -26.69
N LEU A 80 -36.96 -13.23 -26.80
CA LEU A 80 -35.89 -14.23 -26.90
C LEU A 80 -35.09 -14.14 -28.21
N GLY A 81 -35.69 -13.61 -29.29
CA GLY A 81 -35.02 -13.37 -30.56
C GLY A 81 -34.23 -12.06 -30.62
N SER A 82 -34.57 -11.08 -29.77
CA SER A 82 -33.97 -9.74 -29.77
C SER A 82 -33.01 -9.48 -28.60
N MET A 83 -33.18 -10.21 -27.49
CA MET A 83 -32.39 -10.06 -26.27
C MET A 83 -31.90 -11.42 -25.76
N GLN A 84 -30.73 -11.42 -25.11
CA GLN A 84 -30.23 -12.58 -24.40
C GLN A 84 -30.97 -12.71 -23.06
N VAL A 85 -31.57 -13.87 -22.80
CA VAL A 85 -32.29 -14.20 -21.57
C VAL A 85 -31.53 -15.30 -20.83
N ASP A 86 -31.27 -15.10 -19.53
CA ASP A 86 -30.50 -16.03 -18.71
C ASP A 86 -31.37 -16.90 -17.78
N LEU A 87 -32.60 -16.46 -17.50
CA LEU A 87 -33.57 -17.19 -16.67
C LEU A 87 -35.00 -16.86 -17.11
N VAL A 88 -35.85 -17.88 -17.17
CA VAL A 88 -37.29 -17.71 -17.44
C VAL A 88 -38.09 -18.10 -16.19
N ILE A 89 -38.95 -17.19 -15.74
CA ILE A 89 -39.90 -17.43 -14.63
C ILE A 89 -41.32 -17.39 -15.20
N CYS A 90 -42.03 -18.52 -15.10
CA CYS A 90 -43.39 -18.66 -15.61
C CYS A 90 -44.41 -18.64 -14.46
N MET A 91 -45.40 -17.75 -14.54
CA MET A 91 -46.50 -17.65 -13.58
C MET A 91 -47.81 -18.09 -14.24
N PRO A 92 -48.28 -19.32 -13.96
CA PRO A 92 -49.53 -19.80 -14.53
C PRO A 92 -50.73 -19.15 -13.82
N GLY A 93 -51.60 -18.53 -14.61
CA GLY A 93 -52.86 -17.93 -14.15
C GLY A 93 -53.96 -18.97 -13.91
N THR A 94 -55.08 -18.53 -13.32
CA THR A 94 -56.23 -19.40 -13.02
C THR A 94 -57.10 -19.77 -14.23
N ALA A 95 -56.99 -19.06 -15.35
CA ALA A 95 -57.93 -19.16 -16.47
C ALA A 95 -57.40 -19.87 -17.74
N ASP A 96 -56.10 -19.80 -18.09
CA ASP A 96 -55.56 -20.34 -19.35
C ASP A 96 -54.21 -21.07 -19.21
N ASN A 97 -53.93 -21.98 -20.15
CA ASN A 97 -52.72 -22.85 -20.19
C ASN A 97 -51.47 -22.15 -20.76
N ASP A 98 -51.59 -20.90 -21.20
CA ASP A 98 -50.59 -20.21 -22.03
C ASP A 98 -49.19 -20.18 -21.41
N ALA A 99 -49.04 -19.95 -20.11
CA ALA A 99 -47.71 -19.85 -19.48
C ALA A 99 -46.89 -21.16 -19.54
N PHE A 100 -47.54 -22.33 -19.45
CA PHE A 100 -46.86 -23.62 -19.57
C PHE A 100 -46.51 -23.95 -21.02
N ASP A 101 -47.37 -23.56 -21.97
CA ASP A 101 -47.13 -23.77 -23.39
C ASP A 101 -46.02 -22.84 -23.92
N VAL A 102 -45.97 -21.59 -23.44
CA VAL A 102 -44.83 -20.68 -23.62
C VAL A 102 -43.54 -21.34 -23.10
N ALA A 103 -43.54 -21.83 -21.86
CA ALA A 103 -42.34 -22.44 -21.26
C ALA A 103 -41.85 -23.67 -22.03
N ARG A 104 -42.78 -24.52 -22.50
CA ARG A 104 -42.49 -25.69 -23.33
C ARG A 104 -41.84 -25.30 -24.64
N ASP A 105 -42.39 -24.32 -25.35
CA ASP A 105 -41.83 -23.82 -26.62
C ASP A 105 -40.43 -23.21 -26.42
N ILE A 106 -40.25 -22.44 -25.33
CA ILE A 106 -38.94 -21.88 -24.97
C ILE A 106 -37.93 -22.99 -24.69
N LYS A 107 -38.25 -23.99 -23.86
CA LYS A 107 -37.32 -25.07 -23.50
C LYS A 107 -36.97 -25.96 -24.69
N GLN A 108 -37.89 -26.12 -25.65
CA GLN A 108 -37.61 -26.84 -26.91
C GLN A 108 -36.62 -26.08 -27.80
N LYS A 109 -36.74 -24.75 -27.89
CA LYS A 109 -35.86 -23.91 -28.72
C LYS A 109 -34.54 -23.56 -28.03
N PHE A 110 -34.56 -23.43 -26.71
CA PHE A 110 -33.46 -23.00 -25.86
C PHE A 110 -33.31 -23.95 -24.64
N PRO A 111 -32.78 -25.17 -24.84
CA PRO A 111 -32.73 -26.20 -23.80
C PRO A 111 -31.84 -25.83 -22.61
N ASP A 112 -30.82 -24.99 -22.83
CA ASP A 112 -29.84 -24.61 -21.82
C ASP A 112 -30.31 -23.48 -20.89
N ILE A 113 -31.39 -22.76 -21.24
CA ILE A 113 -31.92 -21.69 -20.39
C ILE A 113 -32.68 -22.33 -19.21
N PRO A 114 -32.34 -22.01 -17.96
CA PRO A 114 -33.10 -22.44 -16.79
C PRO A 114 -34.54 -21.93 -16.83
N CYS A 115 -35.50 -22.82 -16.60
CA CYS A 115 -36.92 -22.47 -16.56
C CYS A 115 -37.51 -22.83 -15.20
N VAL A 116 -38.17 -21.86 -14.57
CA VAL A 116 -38.74 -21.98 -13.23
C VAL A 116 -40.22 -21.61 -13.26
N VAL A 117 -41.05 -22.36 -12.53
CA VAL A 117 -42.47 -22.02 -12.35
C VAL A 117 -42.66 -21.31 -11.01
N LEU A 118 -43.47 -20.24 -10.99
CA LEU A 118 -43.87 -19.56 -9.77
C LEU A 118 -45.40 -19.51 -9.69
N THR A 119 -45.99 -20.33 -8.81
CA THR A 119 -47.45 -20.51 -8.74
C THR A 119 -48.08 -19.77 -7.56
N PRO A 120 -49.22 -19.07 -7.75
CA PRO A 120 -49.97 -18.49 -6.64
C PRO A 120 -50.68 -19.59 -5.83
N PHE A 121 -50.76 -19.43 -4.51
CA PHE A 121 -51.37 -20.43 -3.63
C PHE A 121 -52.90 -20.51 -3.83
N SER A 122 -53.36 -21.47 -4.63
CA SER A 122 -54.78 -21.81 -4.73
C SER A 122 -55.00 -23.33 -4.80
N HIS A 123 -56.04 -23.83 -4.12
CA HIS A 123 -56.42 -25.25 -4.11
C HIS A 123 -56.69 -25.82 -5.52
N GLY A 124 -57.05 -24.98 -6.49
CA GLY A 124 -57.30 -25.37 -7.87
C GLY A 124 -56.03 -25.63 -8.67
N ILE A 125 -54.96 -24.87 -8.42
CA ILE A 125 -53.69 -25.00 -9.16
C ILE A 125 -52.93 -26.26 -8.73
N THR A 126 -52.94 -26.62 -7.44
CA THR A 126 -52.21 -27.81 -6.95
C THR A 126 -52.70 -29.12 -7.61
N LYS A 127 -54.02 -29.31 -7.75
CA LYS A 127 -54.61 -30.45 -8.48
C LYS A 127 -54.32 -30.43 -9.98
N ARG A 128 -54.10 -29.25 -10.54
CA ARG A 128 -53.78 -29.06 -11.96
C ARG A 128 -52.31 -29.42 -12.22
N MET A 129 -51.40 -29.05 -11.31
CA MET A 129 -49.98 -29.39 -11.39
C MET A 129 -49.71 -30.89 -11.26
N GLU A 130 -50.53 -31.64 -10.51
CA GLU A 130 -50.42 -33.10 -10.41
C GLU A 130 -50.61 -33.83 -11.75
N ASN A 131 -51.31 -33.21 -12.71
CA ASN A 131 -51.61 -33.78 -14.03
C ASN A 131 -50.79 -33.16 -15.18
N GLU A 132 -49.90 -32.21 -14.88
CA GLU A 132 -49.03 -31.55 -15.88
C GLU A 132 -47.62 -32.15 -15.86
N ASP A 133 -46.96 -32.15 -17.02
CA ASP A 133 -45.57 -32.57 -17.14
C ASP A 133 -44.63 -31.45 -16.68
N LEU A 134 -44.09 -31.60 -15.47
CA LEU A 134 -43.17 -30.65 -14.86
C LEU A 134 -41.69 -30.94 -15.15
N SER A 135 -41.38 -32.00 -15.91
CA SER A 135 -40.00 -32.45 -16.16
C SER A 135 -39.14 -31.43 -16.90
N ILE A 136 -39.77 -30.52 -17.65
CA ILE A 136 -39.11 -29.44 -18.41
C ILE A 136 -38.58 -28.30 -17.52
N PHE A 137 -39.07 -28.19 -16.28
CA PHE A 137 -38.71 -27.13 -15.35
C PHE A 137 -37.61 -27.59 -14.39
N ASP A 138 -36.64 -26.70 -14.16
CA ASP A 138 -35.60 -26.94 -13.17
C ASP A 138 -36.19 -27.01 -11.76
N TYR A 139 -37.08 -26.06 -11.43
CA TYR A 139 -37.75 -25.97 -10.14
C TYR A 139 -39.16 -25.38 -10.26
N VAL A 140 -40.01 -25.70 -9.29
CA VAL A 140 -41.36 -25.14 -9.13
C VAL A 140 -41.43 -24.40 -7.81
N PHE A 141 -41.98 -23.20 -7.72
CA PHE A 141 -42.09 -22.45 -6.47
C PHE A 141 -43.52 -22.04 -6.21
N CYS A 142 -43.81 -21.77 -4.94
CA CYS A 142 -45.07 -21.21 -4.50
C CYS A 142 -44.87 -19.76 -4.08
N TRP A 143 -45.60 -18.84 -4.71
CA TRP A 143 -45.62 -17.44 -4.32
C TRP A 143 -46.40 -17.27 -3.02
N LEU A 144 -45.68 -16.83 -1.98
CA LEU A 144 -46.21 -16.60 -0.62
C LEU A 144 -46.36 -15.10 -0.29
N GLY A 145 -46.33 -14.21 -1.30
CA GLY A 145 -46.30 -12.75 -1.09
C GLY A 145 -44.96 -12.23 -0.57
N ASN A 146 -43.86 -12.94 -0.85
CA ASN A 146 -42.51 -12.58 -0.41
C ASN A 146 -41.59 -12.37 -1.62
N THR A 147 -41.26 -11.12 -1.91
CA THR A 147 -40.35 -10.73 -3.01
C THR A 147 -38.96 -11.35 -2.90
N ASN A 148 -38.49 -11.68 -1.69
CA ASN A 148 -37.16 -12.29 -1.48
C ASN A 148 -37.07 -13.70 -2.06
N LEU A 149 -38.21 -14.31 -2.40
CA LEU A 149 -38.26 -15.59 -3.11
C LEU A 149 -37.65 -15.49 -4.51
N ILE A 150 -37.92 -14.43 -5.26
CA ILE A 150 -37.38 -14.26 -6.62
C ILE A 150 -35.86 -14.17 -6.57
N LEU A 151 -35.33 -13.41 -5.62
CA LEU A 151 -33.90 -13.37 -5.38
C LEU A 151 -33.34 -14.75 -5.02
N SER A 152 -34.03 -15.50 -4.15
CA SER A 152 -33.61 -16.85 -3.76
C SER A 152 -33.58 -17.81 -4.93
N ILE A 153 -34.54 -17.70 -5.87
CA ILE A 153 -34.56 -18.47 -7.12
C ILE A 153 -33.32 -18.15 -7.95
N ILE A 154 -33.06 -16.86 -8.19
CA ILE A 154 -31.88 -16.41 -8.95
C ILE A 154 -30.60 -16.95 -8.30
N LYS A 155 -30.46 -16.81 -6.97
CA LYS A 155 -29.27 -17.28 -6.24
C LYS A 155 -29.13 -18.79 -6.24
N LEU A 156 -30.23 -19.55 -6.17
CA LEU A 156 -30.21 -21.01 -6.27
C LEU A 156 -29.69 -21.48 -7.63
N ILE A 157 -30.15 -20.85 -8.71
CA ILE A 157 -29.67 -21.16 -10.05
C ILE A 157 -28.21 -20.73 -10.23
N GLU A 158 -27.83 -19.51 -9.81
CA GLU A 158 -26.44 -19.05 -9.85
C GLU A 158 -25.50 -19.97 -9.05
N ASP A 159 -25.91 -20.39 -7.85
CA ASP A 159 -25.15 -21.31 -7.01
C ASP A 159 -24.97 -22.67 -7.71
N LYS A 160 -26.03 -23.23 -8.30
CA LYS A 160 -25.96 -24.47 -9.11
C LYS A 160 -25.01 -24.33 -10.32
N MET A 161 -25.05 -23.19 -11.02
CA MET A 161 -24.21 -22.93 -12.20
C MET A 161 -22.72 -22.82 -11.88
N ASN A 162 -22.36 -22.35 -10.68
CA ASN A 162 -20.98 -22.06 -10.30
C ASN A 162 -20.38 -23.08 -9.32
N LEU A 163 -21.19 -23.93 -8.66
CA LEU A 163 -20.78 -24.81 -7.57
C LEU A 163 -19.46 -25.57 -7.85
N GLU A 164 -19.40 -26.28 -8.99
CA GLU A 164 -18.25 -27.12 -9.32
C GLU A 164 -16.98 -26.30 -9.53
N HIS A 165 -17.06 -25.21 -10.30
CA HIS A 165 -15.93 -24.32 -10.56
C HIS A 165 -15.44 -23.65 -9.27
N ASP A 166 -16.35 -23.10 -8.48
CA ASP A 166 -16.04 -22.39 -7.23
C ASP A 166 -15.39 -23.34 -6.18
N ILE A 167 -15.83 -24.61 -6.13
CA ILE A 167 -15.21 -25.65 -5.29
C ILE A 167 -13.77 -25.96 -5.75
N GLN A 168 -13.56 -26.14 -7.06
CA GLN A 168 -12.24 -26.48 -7.61
C GLN A 168 -11.23 -25.33 -7.47
N GLU A 169 -11.67 -24.09 -7.72
CA GLU A 169 -10.82 -22.90 -7.71
C GLU A 169 -10.40 -22.51 -6.28
N ALA A 170 -11.35 -22.43 -5.36
CA ALA A 170 -11.13 -21.87 -4.02
C ALA A 170 -11.40 -22.85 -2.87
N GLY A 171 -12.17 -23.90 -3.09
CA GLY A 171 -12.68 -24.75 -2.00
C GLY A 171 -13.92 -24.19 -1.32
N VAL A 172 -14.77 -23.47 -2.07
CA VAL A 172 -16.09 -23.01 -1.59
C VAL A 172 -16.88 -24.18 -1.01
N GLN A 173 -17.76 -23.90 -0.04
CA GLN A 173 -18.55 -24.93 0.64
C GLN A 173 -19.97 -25.02 0.10
N MET A 174 -20.60 -26.19 0.24
CA MET A 174 -21.97 -26.50 -0.14
C MET A 174 -22.84 -26.70 1.10
N ILE A 175 -24.05 -26.16 1.10
CA ILE A 175 -25.14 -26.52 2.02
C ILE A 175 -26.16 -27.31 1.20
N LEU A 176 -26.39 -28.57 1.58
CA LEU A 176 -27.37 -29.43 0.93
C LEU A 176 -28.71 -29.31 1.63
N LEU A 177 -29.72 -28.81 0.92
CA LEU A 177 -31.11 -28.77 1.36
C LEU A 177 -31.88 -29.88 0.63
N VAL A 178 -32.51 -30.79 1.37
CA VAL A 178 -33.32 -31.89 0.84
C VAL A 178 -34.78 -31.68 1.24
N GLU A 179 -35.60 -31.28 0.29
CA GLU A 179 -37.01 -30.92 0.50
C GLU A 179 -37.80 -31.15 -0.78
N ASP A 180 -38.83 -32.00 -0.74
CA ASP A 180 -39.70 -32.26 -1.89
C ASP A 180 -40.95 -31.37 -1.89
N SER A 181 -41.32 -30.78 -0.74
CA SER A 181 -42.49 -29.93 -0.66
C SER A 181 -42.22 -28.54 -1.20
N ILE A 182 -42.86 -28.25 -2.35
CA ILE A 182 -42.85 -26.95 -3.03
C ILE A 182 -43.06 -25.79 -2.05
N ARG A 183 -44.03 -25.93 -1.15
CA ARG A 183 -44.37 -24.89 -0.18
C ARG A 183 -43.25 -24.66 0.85
N PHE A 184 -42.60 -25.71 1.33
CA PHE A 184 -41.60 -25.59 2.39
C PHE A 184 -40.29 -25.00 1.86
N TYR A 185 -39.72 -25.50 0.76
CA TYR A 185 -38.49 -24.89 0.25
C TYR A 185 -38.73 -23.46 -0.27
N SER A 186 -39.92 -23.14 -0.80
CA SER A 186 -40.28 -21.76 -1.16
C SER A 186 -40.33 -20.82 0.05
N SER A 187 -40.54 -21.36 1.26
CA SER A 187 -40.51 -20.59 2.51
C SER A 187 -39.14 -20.58 3.20
N ILE A 188 -38.35 -21.65 3.06
CA ILE A 188 -37.06 -21.80 3.76
C ILE A 188 -35.95 -21.04 3.02
N LEU A 189 -35.89 -21.15 1.69
CA LEU A 189 -34.81 -20.57 0.89
C LEU A 189 -34.62 -19.05 1.11
N PRO A 190 -35.68 -18.22 1.16
CA PRO A 190 -35.51 -16.79 1.46
C PRO A 190 -34.84 -16.51 2.80
N ASN A 191 -35.19 -17.27 3.84
CA ASN A 191 -34.60 -17.13 5.16
C ASN A 191 -33.15 -17.61 5.14
N LEU A 192 -32.90 -18.76 4.52
CA LEU A 192 -31.57 -19.36 4.42
C LEU A 192 -30.58 -18.43 3.70
N TYR A 193 -30.97 -17.88 2.54
CA TYR A 193 -30.13 -16.94 1.80
C TYR A 193 -29.89 -15.65 2.58
N SER A 194 -30.93 -15.08 3.19
CA SER A 194 -30.78 -13.88 4.04
C SER A 194 -29.73 -14.09 5.14
N TYR A 195 -29.71 -15.27 5.79
CA TYR A 195 -28.73 -15.57 6.83
C TYR A 195 -27.32 -15.75 6.27
N ILE A 196 -27.15 -16.48 5.16
CA ILE A 196 -25.84 -16.67 4.53
C ILE A 196 -25.25 -15.34 4.08
N LEU A 197 -26.08 -14.45 3.51
CA LEU A 197 -25.66 -13.14 3.02
C LEU A 197 -25.26 -12.20 4.16
N ALA A 198 -26.08 -12.12 5.22
CA ALA A 198 -25.76 -11.34 6.41
C ALA A 198 -24.45 -11.81 7.07
N GLN A 199 -24.26 -13.13 7.16
CA GLN A 199 -23.01 -13.69 7.66
C GLN A 199 -21.83 -13.33 6.76
N SER A 200 -22.01 -13.39 5.44
CA SER A 200 -20.98 -13.00 4.44
C SER A 200 -20.53 -11.56 4.58
N GLN A 201 -21.45 -10.65 4.87
CA GLN A 201 -21.13 -9.26 5.15
C GLN A 201 -20.30 -9.13 6.44
N ASN A 202 -20.71 -9.78 7.53
CA ASN A 202 -20.03 -9.69 8.83
C ASN A 202 -18.56 -10.09 8.75
N PHE A 203 -18.22 -11.22 8.11
CA PHE A 203 -16.81 -11.63 8.03
C PHE A 203 -16.01 -10.94 6.91
N SER A 204 -16.67 -10.29 5.94
CA SER A 204 -15.97 -9.47 4.94
C SER A 204 -15.23 -8.28 5.57
N GLN A 205 -15.65 -7.84 6.75
CA GLN A 205 -15.04 -6.75 7.52
C GLN A 205 -13.58 -7.04 7.93
N GLU A 206 -13.13 -8.30 7.90
CA GLU A 206 -11.73 -8.66 8.15
C GLU A 206 -10.80 -8.36 6.96
N ALA A 207 -11.32 -7.98 5.79
CA ALA A 207 -10.49 -7.64 4.64
C ALA A 207 -9.78 -6.28 4.82
N LEU A 208 -8.60 -6.14 4.22
CA LEU A 208 -7.74 -4.95 4.34
C LEU A 208 -8.28 -3.69 3.63
N ASN A 209 -9.19 -3.87 2.67
CA ASN A 209 -9.84 -2.79 1.95
C ASN A 209 -11.25 -3.21 1.47
N ARG A 210 -12.05 -2.21 1.08
CA ARG A 210 -13.46 -2.39 0.69
C ARG A 210 -13.62 -3.27 -0.55
N HIS A 211 -12.71 -3.14 -1.54
CA HIS A 211 -12.76 -3.96 -2.75
C HIS A 211 -12.53 -5.46 -2.46
N ALA A 212 -11.54 -5.77 -1.62
CA ALA A 212 -11.26 -7.12 -1.17
C ALA A 212 -12.41 -7.68 -0.31
N ALA A 213 -13.03 -6.85 0.55
CA ALA A 213 -14.21 -7.23 1.32
C ALA A 213 -15.36 -7.68 0.39
N THR A 214 -15.65 -6.87 -0.64
CA THR A 214 -16.63 -7.18 -1.68
C THR A 214 -16.34 -8.49 -2.40
N LEU A 215 -15.10 -8.69 -2.87
CA LEU A 215 -14.74 -9.92 -3.57
C LEU A 215 -14.88 -11.15 -2.67
N ARG A 216 -14.52 -11.02 -1.39
CA ARG A 216 -14.56 -12.13 -0.42
C ARG A 216 -15.98 -12.66 -0.17
N MET A 217 -17.02 -11.81 -0.28
CA MET A 217 -18.42 -12.24 -0.18
C MET A 217 -18.82 -13.26 -1.26
N ARG A 218 -18.07 -13.35 -2.38
CA ARG A 218 -18.29 -14.39 -3.41
C ARG A 218 -17.94 -15.79 -2.93
N GLY A 219 -17.07 -15.90 -1.92
CA GLY A 219 -16.69 -17.15 -1.26
C GLY A 219 -17.73 -17.70 -0.28
N ARG A 220 -18.93 -17.10 -0.19
CA ARG A 220 -20.02 -17.63 0.65
C ARG A 220 -20.36 -19.08 0.30
N PRO A 221 -20.84 -19.88 1.27
CA PRO A 221 -21.38 -21.21 0.99
C PRO A 221 -22.52 -21.17 -0.05
N LYS A 222 -22.53 -22.15 -0.96
CA LYS A 222 -23.53 -22.32 -2.02
C LYS A 222 -24.64 -23.23 -1.53
N VAL A 223 -25.89 -22.84 -1.75
CA VAL A 223 -27.04 -23.69 -1.41
C VAL A 223 -27.39 -24.55 -2.62
N VAL A 224 -27.64 -25.83 -2.38
CA VAL A 224 -28.10 -26.77 -3.42
C VAL A 224 -29.34 -27.49 -2.92
N LEU A 225 -30.41 -27.48 -3.73
CA LEU A 225 -31.68 -28.12 -3.42
C LEU A 225 -31.79 -29.47 -4.14
N ALA A 226 -32.02 -30.54 -3.38
CA ALA A 226 -32.39 -31.87 -3.85
C ALA A 226 -33.82 -32.23 -3.42
N ARG A 227 -34.54 -32.98 -4.27
CA ARG A 227 -35.96 -33.31 -4.05
C ARG A 227 -36.21 -34.78 -3.70
N ASN A 228 -35.19 -35.62 -3.85
CA ASN A 228 -35.26 -37.05 -3.58
C ASN A 228 -33.92 -37.58 -3.05
N TYR A 229 -33.92 -38.82 -2.59
CA TYR A 229 -32.75 -39.48 -2.01
C TYR A 229 -31.58 -39.57 -2.99
N GLU A 230 -31.87 -39.93 -4.24
CA GLU A 230 -30.87 -40.17 -5.27
C GLU A 230 -30.15 -38.87 -5.68
N GLU A 231 -30.89 -37.78 -5.89
CA GLU A 231 -30.35 -36.44 -6.13
C GLU A 231 -29.45 -36.00 -4.97
N ALA A 232 -29.93 -36.16 -3.73
CA ALA A 232 -29.21 -35.76 -2.53
C ALA A 232 -27.90 -36.54 -2.36
N MET A 233 -27.94 -37.86 -2.54
CA MET A 233 -26.76 -38.71 -2.40
C MET A 233 -25.75 -38.47 -3.52
N ALA A 234 -26.20 -38.28 -4.77
CA ALA A 234 -25.31 -37.97 -5.89
C ALA A 234 -24.55 -36.65 -5.68
N LEU A 235 -25.23 -35.61 -5.17
CA LEU A 235 -24.61 -34.34 -4.84
C LEU A 235 -23.61 -34.48 -3.67
N TYR A 236 -23.99 -35.19 -2.61
CA TYR A 236 -23.11 -35.43 -1.48
C TYR A 236 -21.87 -36.22 -1.89
N GLU A 237 -22.01 -37.28 -2.69
CA GLU A 237 -20.87 -38.09 -3.15
C GLU A 237 -19.88 -37.31 -3.99
N ARG A 238 -20.38 -36.41 -4.84
CA ARG A 238 -19.54 -35.57 -5.68
C ARG A 238 -18.79 -34.49 -4.90
N PHE A 239 -19.38 -33.98 -3.81
CA PHE A 239 -18.87 -32.81 -3.08
C PHE A 239 -18.71 -33.03 -1.57
N ALA A 240 -18.50 -34.27 -1.14
CA ALA A 240 -18.46 -34.65 0.29
C ALA A 240 -17.45 -33.81 1.09
N ASP A 241 -16.25 -33.61 0.54
CA ASP A 241 -15.18 -32.85 1.19
C ASP A 241 -15.47 -31.36 1.40
N ASN A 242 -16.45 -30.83 0.67
CA ASN A 242 -16.85 -29.43 0.66
C ASN A 242 -18.28 -29.24 1.20
N THR A 243 -18.87 -30.25 1.83
CA THR A 243 -20.20 -30.11 2.44
C THR A 243 -20.07 -29.48 3.82
N LEU A 244 -20.68 -28.31 4.01
CA LEU A 244 -20.69 -27.59 5.30
C LEU A 244 -21.70 -28.18 6.28
N GLY A 245 -22.83 -28.66 5.74
CA GLY A 245 -23.90 -29.27 6.49
C GLY A 245 -25.09 -29.67 5.59
N VAL A 246 -25.98 -30.50 6.15
CA VAL A 246 -27.15 -31.04 5.45
C VAL A 246 -28.41 -30.72 6.24
N ILE A 247 -29.42 -30.19 5.55
CA ILE A 247 -30.76 -29.93 6.08
C ILE A 247 -31.70 -30.82 5.27
N SER A 248 -32.40 -31.73 5.93
CA SER A 248 -33.23 -32.74 5.25
C SER A 248 -34.62 -32.84 5.87
N ASP A 249 -35.66 -32.88 5.04
CA ASP A 249 -36.97 -33.33 5.49
C ASP A 249 -36.92 -34.80 5.94
N ALA A 250 -37.84 -35.21 6.81
CA ALA A 250 -37.96 -36.59 7.25
C ALA A 250 -38.50 -37.50 6.15
N ARG A 251 -39.43 -36.99 5.32
CA ARG A 251 -40.20 -37.77 4.34
C ARG A 251 -40.08 -37.17 2.96
N PHE A 252 -39.47 -37.90 2.03
CA PHE A 252 -39.39 -37.54 0.62
C PHE A 252 -39.27 -38.81 -0.25
N PRO A 253 -39.36 -38.71 -1.59
CA PRO A 253 -39.23 -39.86 -2.48
C PRO A 253 -37.86 -40.56 -2.40
N MET A 254 -37.87 -41.89 -2.31
CA MET A 254 -36.72 -42.79 -2.42
C MET A 254 -37.12 -43.95 -3.33
N GLY A 255 -36.39 -44.18 -4.43
CA GLY A 255 -36.79 -45.13 -5.46
C GLY A 255 -38.11 -44.78 -6.15
N GLY A 256 -38.49 -43.50 -6.15
CA GLY A 256 -39.75 -43.00 -6.72
C GLY A 256 -40.96 -43.06 -5.78
N GLU A 257 -40.86 -43.70 -4.61
CA GLU A 257 -41.95 -43.76 -3.62
C GLU A 257 -41.67 -42.89 -2.39
N LYS A 258 -42.69 -42.25 -1.83
CA LYS A 258 -42.55 -41.44 -0.61
C LYS A 258 -42.31 -42.34 0.61
N VAL A 259 -41.12 -42.26 1.20
CA VAL A 259 -40.72 -43.06 2.36
C VAL A 259 -40.72 -42.18 3.63
N PRO A 260 -41.47 -42.53 4.69
CA PRO A 260 -41.60 -41.71 5.91
C PRO A 260 -40.29 -41.43 6.66
N ASP A 261 -39.31 -42.32 6.57
CA ASP A 261 -38.01 -42.27 7.24
C ASP A 261 -36.84 -42.01 6.27
N ALA A 262 -37.12 -41.53 5.05
CA ALA A 262 -36.12 -41.27 4.02
C ALA A 262 -34.99 -40.34 4.50
N GLY A 263 -35.36 -39.26 5.22
CA GLY A 263 -34.41 -38.31 5.77
C GLY A 263 -33.48 -38.94 6.80
N LEU A 264 -34.02 -39.72 7.74
CA LEU A 264 -33.21 -40.42 8.74
C LEU A 264 -32.21 -41.38 8.08
N ARG A 265 -32.63 -42.11 7.04
CA ARG A 265 -31.73 -43.00 6.28
C ARG A 265 -30.62 -42.24 5.57
N LEU A 266 -30.94 -41.10 4.96
CA LEU A 266 -29.95 -40.24 4.32
C LEU A 266 -28.93 -39.71 5.33
N LEU A 267 -29.40 -39.14 6.45
CA LEU A 267 -28.52 -38.63 7.50
C LEU A 267 -27.64 -39.74 8.09
N HIS A 268 -28.17 -40.96 8.23
CA HIS A 268 -27.39 -42.11 8.68
C HIS A 268 -26.28 -42.49 7.69
N ALA A 269 -26.60 -42.57 6.40
CA ALA A 269 -25.64 -42.88 5.35
C ALA A 269 -24.50 -41.84 5.29
N ILE A 270 -24.83 -40.57 5.50
CA ILE A 270 -23.86 -39.47 5.54
C ILE A 270 -23.02 -39.53 6.83
N ARG A 271 -23.62 -39.78 8.00
CA ARG A 271 -22.92 -39.89 9.30
C ARG A 271 -21.87 -41.01 9.31
N GLN A 272 -22.13 -42.12 8.60
CA GLN A 272 -21.16 -43.21 8.46
C GLN A 272 -19.89 -42.80 7.71
N ARG A 273 -19.96 -41.77 6.86
CA ARG A 273 -18.82 -41.26 6.08
C ARG A 273 -18.17 -40.05 6.73
N ASP A 274 -18.96 -39.16 7.34
CA ASP A 274 -18.47 -38.00 8.08
C ASP A 274 -19.09 -37.94 9.49
N GLU A 275 -18.29 -38.31 10.49
CA GLU A 275 -18.69 -38.39 11.90
C GLU A 275 -19.15 -37.03 12.45
N TYR A 276 -18.59 -35.92 11.96
CA TYR A 276 -18.77 -34.60 12.59
C TYR A 276 -19.52 -33.60 11.72
N LEU A 277 -20.08 -34.02 10.57
CA LEU A 277 -20.89 -33.16 9.73
C LEU A 277 -22.17 -32.71 10.47
N PRO A 278 -22.55 -31.42 10.42
CA PRO A 278 -23.83 -30.95 10.93
C PRO A 278 -24.98 -31.52 10.09
N LEU A 279 -25.85 -32.29 10.74
CA LEU A 279 -27.01 -32.93 10.11
C LEU A 279 -28.28 -32.47 10.85
N ILE A 280 -29.14 -31.77 10.12
CA ILE A 280 -30.40 -31.21 10.62
C ILE A 280 -31.56 -31.94 9.93
N LEU A 281 -32.44 -32.53 10.73
CA LEU A 281 -33.70 -33.12 10.30
C LEU A 281 -34.83 -32.11 10.54
N GLU A 282 -35.59 -31.82 9.50
CA GLU A 282 -36.82 -31.06 9.58
C GLU A 282 -38.02 -31.99 9.46
N SER A 283 -39.07 -31.80 10.26
CA SER A 283 -40.27 -32.63 10.13
C SER A 283 -41.53 -31.94 10.63
N SER A 284 -42.65 -32.22 9.98
CA SER A 284 -43.99 -31.86 10.46
C SER A 284 -44.51 -32.83 11.53
N GLU A 285 -43.82 -33.96 11.75
CA GLU A 285 -44.18 -34.97 12.75
C GLU A 285 -43.26 -34.82 13.97
N SER A 286 -43.75 -34.19 15.04
CA SER A 286 -42.94 -33.91 16.23
C SER A 286 -42.39 -35.17 16.92
N GLU A 287 -42.98 -36.35 16.67
CA GLU A 287 -42.47 -37.64 17.15
C GLU A 287 -41.09 -37.99 16.58
N ASN A 288 -40.75 -37.49 15.37
CA ASN A 288 -39.43 -37.71 14.78
C ASN A 288 -38.31 -36.96 15.52
N ARG A 289 -38.65 -36.02 16.41
CA ARG A 289 -37.69 -35.35 17.30
C ARG A 289 -36.94 -36.35 18.16
N GLN A 290 -37.66 -37.27 18.81
CA GLN A 290 -37.04 -38.25 19.71
C GLN A 290 -36.09 -39.18 18.96
N LYS A 291 -36.46 -39.56 17.72
CA LYS A 291 -35.61 -40.39 16.86
C LYS A 291 -34.34 -39.63 16.43
N ALA A 292 -34.49 -38.39 15.99
CA ALA A 292 -33.38 -37.54 15.57
C ALA A 292 -32.39 -37.27 16.73
N GLU A 293 -32.90 -36.88 17.90
CA GLU A 293 -32.09 -36.56 19.07
C GLU A 293 -31.39 -37.80 19.64
N ALA A 294 -32.05 -38.97 19.63
CA ALA A 294 -31.46 -40.23 20.08
C ALA A 294 -30.22 -40.64 19.24
N GLU A 295 -30.21 -40.28 17.96
CA GLU A 295 -29.11 -40.53 17.03
C GLU A 295 -28.13 -39.34 16.91
N GLY A 296 -28.33 -38.28 17.72
CA GLY A 296 -27.46 -37.12 17.77
C GLY A 296 -27.65 -36.12 16.62
N PHE A 297 -28.68 -36.28 15.78
CA PHE A 297 -29.09 -35.30 14.78
C PHE A 297 -29.77 -34.10 15.45
N ARG A 298 -29.76 -32.96 14.76
CA ARG A 298 -30.51 -31.77 15.20
C ARG A 298 -31.90 -31.79 14.58
N PHE A 299 -32.89 -31.25 15.29
CA PHE A 299 -34.28 -31.30 14.86
C PHE A 299 -34.90 -29.92 14.77
N VAL A 300 -35.63 -29.65 13.69
CA VAL A 300 -36.47 -28.46 13.52
C VAL A 300 -37.91 -28.89 13.24
N ASP A 301 -38.86 -28.34 14.02
CA ASP A 301 -40.28 -28.65 13.87
C ASP A 301 -40.92 -27.72 12.83
N LYS A 302 -41.46 -28.30 11.75
CA LYS A 302 -42.13 -27.56 10.66
C LYS A 302 -43.41 -26.86 11.07
N ASN A 303 -44.05 -27.29 12.15
CA ASN A 303 -45.23 -26.64 12.72
C ASN A 303 -44.88 -25.54 13.73
N SER A 304 -43.60 -25.39 14.08
CA SER A 304 -43.14 -24.33 14.99
C SER A 304 -43.34 -22.96 14.34
N LYS A 305 -43.96 -22.03 15.09
CA LYS A 305 -43.97 -20.61 14.73
C LYS A 305 -42.57 -19.97 14.73
N LYS A 306 -41.56 -20.68 15.25
CA LYS A 306 -40.16 -20.25 15.36
C LYS A 306 -39.21 -20.97 14.40
N LEU A 307 -39.71 -21.75 13.43
CA LEU A 307 -38.88 -22.56 12.53
C LEU A 307 -37.67 -21.80 11.95
N SER A 308 -37.87 -20.59 11.41
CA SER A 308 -36.78 -19.80 10.81
C SER A 308 -35.73 -19.38 11.85
N VAL A 309 -36.14 -19.05 13.06
CA VAL A 309 -35.26 -18.66 14.18
C VAL A 309 -34.50 -19.86 14.72
N ASP A 310 -35.19 -20.99 14.87
CA ASP A 310 -34.60 -22.23 15.38
C ASP A 310 -33.56 -22.78 14.38
N LEU A 311 -33.87 -22.77 13.09
CA LEU A 311 -32.93 -23.15 12.03
C LEU A 311 -31.71 -22.22 12.00
N ARG A 312 -31.93 -20.90 12.08
CA ARG A 312 -30.84 -19.92 12.15
C ARG A 312 -29.88 -20.22 13.30
N LYS A 313 -30.42 -20.50 14.49
CA LYS A 313 -29.62 -20.81 15.68
C LYS A 313 -28.80 -22.08 15.49
N LEU A 314 -29.36 -23.12 14.89
CA LEU A 314 -28.63 -24.36 14.59
C LEU A 314 -27.51 -24.15 13.58
N MET A 315 -27.72 -23.30 12.56
CA MET A 315 -26.68 -22.92 11.61
C MET A 315 -25.53 -22.16 12.29
N GLU A 316 -25.86 -21.19 13.14
CA GLU A 316 -24.88 -20.43 13.94
C GLU A 316 -24.08 -21.36 14.88
N GLU A 317 -24.73 -22.28 15.58
CA GLU A 317 -24.05 -23.14 16.55
C GLU A 317 -23.23 -24.28 15.92
N HIS A 318 -23.60 -24.78 14.73
CA HIS A 318 -23.06 -26.05 14.22
C HIS A 318 -22.43 -25.98 12.84
N MET A 319 -22.87 -25.07 11.95
CA MET A 319 -22.32 -24.93 10.60
C MET A 319 -21.19 -23.89 10.50
N GLY A 320 -20.77 -23.30 11.63
CA GLY A 320 -19.66 -22.34 11.68
C GLY A 320 -20.05 -20.90 11.32
N PHE A 321 -21.35 -20.60 11.26
CA PHE A 321 -21.87 -19.24 11.12
C PHE A 321 -21.77 -18.49 12.46
N GLY A 322 -21.60 -17.16 12.45
CA GLY A 322 -21.48 -16.38 13.69
C GLY A 322 -20.16 -16.60 14.44
N ASP A 323 -20.10 -16.18 15.70
CA ASP A 323 -18.89 -16.24 16.53
C ASP A 323 -18.45 -17.68 16.81
N PHE A 324 -17.14 -17.91 16.96
CA PHE A 324 -16.66 -19.20 17.45
C PHE A 324 -16.76 -19.23 18.97
N ILE A 325 -17.51 -20.20 19.49
CA ILE A 325 -17.71 -20.35 20.94
C ILE A 325 -16.95 -21.58 21.41
N PHE A 326 -15.93 -21.36 22.23
CA PHE A 326 -15.29 -22.42 22.99
C PHE A 326 -16.19 -22.82 24.16
N ARG A 327 -16.48 -24.11 24.26
CA ARG A 327 -17.37 -24.66 25.29
C ARG A 327 -16.66 -25.67 26.16
N ASP A 328 -17.09 -25.75 27.41
CA ASP A 328 -16.73 -26.87 28.28
C ASP A 328 -17.43 -28.14 27.76
N PRO A 329 -16.70 -29.25 27.53
CA PRO A 329 -17.29 -30.47 26.97
C PRO A 329 -18.24 -31.20 27.92
N LYS A 330 -18.22 -30.92 29.22
CA LYS A 330 -19.06 -31.54 30.25
C LYS A 330 -20.25 -30.67 30.62
N THR A 331 -20.05 -29.37 30.82
CA THR A 331 -21.12 -28.44 31.24
C THR A 331 -21.80 -27.70 30.09
N HIS A 332 -21.18 -27.70 28.90
CA HIS A 332 -21.58 -26.90 27.73
C HIS A 332 -21.59 -25.38 27.92
N GLU A 333 -21.04 -24.89 29.04
CA GLU A 333 -20.89 -23.47 29.33
C GLU A 333 -19.89 -22.79 28.39
N GLU A 334 -20.11 -21.51 28.13
CA GLU A 334 -19.26 -20.68 27.28
C GLU A 334 -17.97 -20.29 28.02
N ILE A 335 -16.82 -20.70 27.48
CA ILE A 335 -15.49 -20.38 28.04
C ILE A 335 -14.94 -19.11 27.40
N ALA A 336 -15.06 -19.01 26.07
CA ALA A 336 -14.60 -17.87 25.31
C ALA A 336 -15.39 -17.74 24.01
N ARG A 337 -15.60 -16.50 23.59
CA ARG A 337 -16.25 -16.13 22.33
C ARG A 337 -15.27 -15.37 21.46
N ILE A 338 -15.15 -15.82 20.22
CA ILE A 338 -14.18 -15.32 19.26
C ILE A 338 -14.95 -14.72 18.08
N HIS A 339 -14.81 -13.41 17.88
CA HIS A 339 -15.50 -12.71 16.81
C HIS A 339 -14.66 -12.67 15.53
N SER A 340 -13.34 -12.52 15.66
CA SER A 340 -12.40 -12.35 14.56
C SER A 340 -11.19 -13.31 14.60
N LEU A 341 -10.45 -13.37 13.49
CA LEU A 341 -9.14 -14.02 13.42
C LEU A 341 -8.14 -13.49 14.45
N LYS A 342 -8.19 -12.17 14.73
CA LYS A 342 -7.33 -11.53 15.73
C LYS A 342 -7.69 -12.02 17.14
N ASP A 343 -8.98 -12.02 17.48
CA ASP A 343 -9.44 -12.53 18.78
C ASP A 343 -9.05 -14.00 18.97
N LEU A 344 -9.08 -14.80 17.90
CA LEU A 344 -8.63 -16.19 17.95
C LEU A 344 -7.14 -16.26 18.30
N GLN A 345 -6.31 -15.48 17.60
CA GLN A 345 -4.88 -15.40 17.82
C GLN A 345 -4.53 -14.99 19.26
N ASP A 346 -5.23 -13.98 19.80
CA ASP A 346 -4.96 -13.42 21.13
C ASP A 346 -5.41 -14.33 22.29
N ASN A 347 -6.34 -15.25 22.03
CA ASN A 347 -6.95 -16.09 23.05
C ASN A 347 -6.65 -17.59 22.92
N ILE A 348 -6.09 -18.07 21.80
CA ILE A 348 -5.86 -19.51 21.55
C ILE A 348 -5.06 -20.20 22.67
N PHE A 349 -4.08 -19.50 23.24
CA PHE A 349 -3.25 -20.02 24.33
C PHE A 349 -3.90 -19.95 25.72
N LYS A 350 -5.03 -19.23 25.87
CA LYS A 350 -5.78 -19.10 27.12
C LYS A 350 -6.88 -20.16 27.27
N ILE A 351 -7.23 -20.86 26.19
CA ILE A 351 -8.31 -21.85 26.20
C ILE A 351 -7.90 -23.12 26.97
N PRO A 352 -8.73 -23.67 27.87
CA PRO A 352 -8.43 -24.90 28.59
C PRO A 352 -8.21 -26.13 27.69
N ASN A 353 -7.37 -27.08 28.10
CA ASN A 353 -7.01 -28.28 27.32
C ASN A 353 -8.23 -29.12 26.92
N ASP A 354 -9.15 -29.38 27.85
CA ASP A 354 -10.33 -30.23 27.61
C ASP A 354 -11.25 -29.63 26.53
N SER A 355 -11.42 -28.30 26.56
CA SER A 355 -12.19 -27.58 25.53
C SER A 355 -11.44 -27.58 24.20
N MET A 356 -10.14 -27.28 24.20
CA MET A 356 -9.35 -27.26 22.98
C MET A 356 -9.37 -28.63 22.28
N LEU A 357 -9.19 -29.72 23.03
CA LEU A 357 -9.31 -31.09 22.53
C LEU A 357 -10.69 -31.37 21.95
N TYR A 358 -11.76 -30.97 22.64
CA TYR A 358 -13.14 -31.14 22.17
C TYR A 358 -13.38 -30.48 20.79
N HIS A 359 -12.84 -29.28 20.58
CA HIS A 359 -12.99 -28.54 19.32
C HIS A 359 -12.05 -29.04 18.21
N ILE A 360 -10.82 -29.46 18.55
CA ILE A 360 -9.87 -30.08 17.61
C ILE A 360 -10.42 -31.40 17.06
N SER A 361 -10.89 -32.27 17.95
CA SER A 361 -11.33 -33.62 17.56
C SER A 361 -12.52 -33.60 16.61
N ARG A 362 -13.28 -32.51 16.57
CA ARG A 362 -14.50 -32.32 15.77
C ARG A 362 -14.33 -31.41 14.56
N ASN A 363 -13.09 -30.99 14.26
CA ASN A 363 -12.79 -30.06 13.16
C ASN A 363 -13.60 -28.75 13.22
N HIS A 364 -13.98 -28.29 14.42
CA HIS A 364 -14.81 -27.10 14.57
C HIS A 364 -14.11 -25.85 14.00
N MET A 365 -12.79 -25.75 14.20
CA MET A 365 -12.02 -24.59 13.74
C MET A 365 -11.90 -24.50 12.23
N SER A 366 -11.54 -25.61 11.55
CA SER A 366 -11.47 -25.60 10.09
C SER A 366 -12.84 -25.25 9.50
N ARG A 367 -13.93 -25.76 10.09
CA ARG A 367 -15.30 -25.44 9.66
C ARG A 367 -15.64 -23.97 9.83
N TRP A 368 -15.31 -23.39 10.97
CA TRP A 368 -15.53 -21.96 11.23
C TRP A 368 -14.74 -21.06 10.27
N LEU A 369 -13.49 -21.45 9.95
CA LEU A 369 -12.65 -20.74 8.99
C LEU A 369 -13.15 -20.88 7.54
N CYS A 370 -13.61 -22.06 7.10
CA CYS A 370 -14.13 -22.23 5.75
C CYS A 370 -15.48 -21.50 5.56
N ALA A 371 -16.34 -21.46 6.57
CA ALA A 371 -17.58 -20.70 6.55
C ALA A 371 -17.35 -19.19 6.34
N ARG A 372 -16.18 -18.68 6.78
CA ARG A 372 -15.71 -17.29 6.60
C ARG A 372 -14.84 -17.06 5.36
N ALA A 373 -14.81 -18.05 4.45
CA ALA A 373 -13.98 -18.05 3.24
C ALA A 373 -12.45 -17.95 3.51
N ILE A 374 -11.97 -18.41 4.67
CA ILE A 374 -10.52 -18.51 4.99
C ILE A 374 -10.04 -19.91 4.56
N PHE A 375 -10.14 -20.18 3.25
CA PHE A 375 -9.89 -21.50 2.68
C PHE A 375 -8.45 -22.01 2.86
N PRO A 376 -7.38 -21.20 2.72
CA PRO A 376 -6.01 -21.70 2.84
C PRO A 376 -5.72 -22.30 4.22
N VAL A 377 -6.06 -21.56 5.29
CA VAL A 377 -5.87 -22.01 6.67
C VAL A 377 -6.80 -23.19 6.98
N SER A 378 -8.07 -23.11 6.58
CA SER A 378 -9.01 -24.21 6.79
C SER A 378 -8.54 -25.52 6.14
N ARG A 379 -8.05 -25.47 4.89
CA ARG A 379 -7.60 -26.66 4.16
C ARG A 379 -6.38 -27.28 4.82
N PHE A 380 -5.44 -26.45 5.26
CA PHE A 380 -4.28 -26.90 6.03
C PHE A 380 -4.71 -27.57 7.34
N LEU A 381 -5.51 -26.90 8.16
CA LEU A 381 -5.97 -27.44 9.46
C LEU A 381 -6.84 -28.70 9.32
N LYS A 382 -7.60 -28.86 8.23
CA LYS A 382 -8.37 -30.09 7.95
C LYS A 382 -7.45 -31.33 7.85
N THR A 383 -6.17 -31.15 7.49
CA THR A 383 -5.20 -32.25 7.41
C THR A 383 -4.57 -32.63 8.75
N VAL A 384 -4.62 -31.72 9.73
CA VAL A 384 -4.04 -31.86 11.07
C VAL A 384 -5.14 -32.32 12.02
N THR A 385 -5.43 -33.63 11.99
CA THR A 385 -6.46 -34.23 12.84
C THR A 385 -5.84 -34.76 14.13
N TRP A 386 -6.69 -34.89 15.17
CA TRP A 386 -6.30 -35.52 16.43
C TRP A 386 -5.73 -36.94 16.25
N HIS A 387 -6.16 -37.67 15.21
CA HIS A 387 -5.63 -39.01 14.91
C HIS A 387 -4.17 -38.99 14.44
N LYS A 388 -3.71 -37.89 13.81
CA LYS A 388 -2.34 -37.74 13.32
C LYS A 388 -1.41 -37.09 14.34
N LEU A 389 -1.94 -36.20 15.18
CA LEU A 389 -1.18 -35.48 16.20
C LEU A 389 -1.98 -35.48 17.51
N GLN A 390 -1.49 -36.16 18.53
CA GLN A 390 -2.17 -36.25 19.84
C GLN A 390 -1.52 -35.31 20.86
N ASP A 391 -1.38 -34.03 20.48
CA ASP A 391 -0.77 -33.00 21.31
C ASP A 391 -1.54 -31.68 21.15
N VAL A 392 -2.19 -31.25 22.23
CA VAL A 392 -3.03 -30.04 22.25
C VAL A 392 -2.19 -28.77 22.12
N ASP A 393 -1.01 -28.71 22.74
CA ASP A 393 -0.14 -27.54 22.67
C ASP A 393 0.46 -27.38 21.28
N ALA A 394 0.81 -28.50 20.63
CA ALA A 394 1.23 -28.48 19.24
C ALA A 394 0.12 -27.96 18.30
N HIS A 395 -1.16 -28.31 18.55
CA HIS A 395 -2.27 -27.75 17.78
C HIS A 395 -2.44 -26.25 17.99
N ARG A 396 -2.31 -25.75 19.23
CA ARG A 396 -2.36 -24.30 19.51
C ARG A 396 -1.32 -23.55 18.68
N GLN A 397 -0.08 -24.05 18.70
CA GLN A 397 1.03 -23.43 17.96
C GLN A 397 0.79 -23.50 16.45
N ILE A 398 0.36 -24.64 15.91
CA ILE A 398 0.05 -24.80 14.47
C ILE A 398 -1.06 -23.84 14.04
N ILE A 399 -2.13 -23.70 14.84
CA ILE A 399 -3.24 -22.78 14.55
C ILE A 399 -2.74 -21.33 14.57
N PHE A 400 -1.97 -20.97 15.60
CA PHE A 400 -1.38 -19.63 15.72
C PHE A 400 -0.49 -19.29 14.52
N ASP A 401 0.45 -20.17 14.19
CA ASP A 401 1.39 -19.97 13.08
C ASP A 401 0.67 -19.91 11.73
N ALA A 402 -0.38 -20.72 11.52
CA ALA A 402 -1.17 -20.67 10.30
C ALA A 402 -1.95 -19.36 10.14
N ILE A 403 -2.46 -18.79 11.24
CA ILE A 403 -3.11 -17.47 11.23
C ILE A 403 -2.07 -16.38 10.94
N VAL A 404 -0.89 -16.43 11.58
CA VAL A 404 0.21 -15.48 11.35
C VAL A 404 0.65 -15.51 9.89
N GLN A 405 0.93 -16.69 9.33
CA GLN A 405 1.29 -16.83 7.92
C GLN A 405 0.19 -16.34 6.98
N TYR A 406 -1.07 -16.61 7.28
CA TYR A 406 -2.20 -16.12 6.48
C TYR A 406 -2.28 -14.59 6.48
N ARG A 407 -2.15 -13.96 7.65
CA ARG A 407 -2.13 -12.49 7.77
C ARG A 407 -0.92 -11.91 7.04
N HIS A 408 0.27 -12.49 7.18
CA HIS A 408 1.44 -12.07 6.39
C HIS A 408 1.17 -12.17 4.89
N MET A 409 0.70 -13.32 4.40
CA MET A 409 0.37 -13.52 2.98
C MET A 409 -0.61 -12.46 2.47
N LYS A 410 -1.66 -12.13 3.24
CA LYS A 410 -2.65 -11.12 2.85
C LYS A 410 -2.15 -9.67 2.95
N ASN A 411 -1.20 -9.40 3.84
CA ASN A 411 -0.58 -8.09 4.01
C ASN A 411 0.53 -7.78 2.99
N ILE A 412 0.88 -8.73 2.12
CA ILE A 412 1.87 -8.52 1.05
C ILE A 412 1.19 -7.77 -0.11
N GLY A 413 1.64 -6.54 -0.39
CA GLY A 413 1.24 -5.78 -1.58
C GLY A 413 -0.11 -5.05 -1.50
N VAL A 414 -0.81 -5.09 -0.36
CA VAL A 414 -2.02 -4.30 -0.13
C VAL A 414 -1.74 -3.25 0.94
N VAL A 415 -1.89 -1.97 0.58
CA VAL A 415 -1.89 -0.87 1.55
C VAL A 415 -3.17 -0.99 2.38
N ALA A 416 -3.01 -1.33 3.66
CA ALA A 416 -4.14 -1.47 4.58
C ALA A 416 -4.78 -0.11 4.88
N VAL A 417 -6.11 -0.07 4.93
CA VAL A 417 -6.82 1.06 5.52
C VAL A 417 -6.59 1.01 7.04
N PHE A 418 -6.24 2.14 7.63
CA PHE A 418 -6.04 2.27 9.07
C PHE A 418 -7.36 1.97 9.79
N ASP A 419 -7.31 1.03 10.71
CA ASP A 419 -8.45 0.61 11.52
C ASP A 419 -7.97 0.55 12.97
N ARG A 420 -8.60 1.35 13.83
CA ARG A 420 -8.22 1.51 15.24
C ARG A 420 -8.18 0.19 16.01
N MET A 421 -9.01 -0.78 15.61
CA MET A 421 -9.12 -2.07 16.28
C MET A 421 -8.11 -3.08 15.73
N LYS A 422 -7.55 -2.84 14.53
CA LYS A 422 -6.66 -3.77 13.81
C LYS A 422 -5.23 -3.28 13.68
N PHE A 423 -4.96 -1.99 13.79
CA PHE A 423 -3.61 -1.44 13.74
C PHE A 423 -2.86 -1.89 15.01
N ASP A 424 -2.03 -2.92 14.84
CA ASP A 424 -1.26 -3.57 15.90
C ASP A 424 0.25 -3.41 15.66
N GLN A 425 1.05 -4.01 16.53
CA GLN A 425 2.52 -3.93 16.48
C GLN A 425 3.13 -4.47 15.18
N TYR A 426 2.37 -5.22 14.36
CA TYR A 426 2.85 -5.90 13.15
C TYR A 426 2.51 -5.17 11.83
N ALA A 427 1.72 -4.10 11.88
CA ALA A 427 1.38 -3.30 10.70
C ALA A 427 2.39 -2.15 10.52
N HIS A 428 3.25 -2.23 9.49
CA HIS A 428 4.28 -1.21 9.23
C HIS A 428 3.80 -0.04 8.37
N PHE A 429 2.77 -0.22 7.53
CA PHE A 429 2.25 0.82 6.63
C PHE A 429 0.72 0.80 6.57
N ALA A 430 0.08 1.94 6.82
CA ALA A 430 -1.38 2.10 6.73
C ALA A 430 -1.76 3.47 6.17
N ARG A 431 -3.01 3.62 5.71
CA ARG A 431 -3.56 4.89 5.22
C ARG A 431 -4.85 5.31 5.94
N ILE A 432 -5.04 6.60 6.17
CA ILE A 432 -6.30 7.20 6.63
C ILE A 432 -6.84 8.05 5.48
N GLY A 433 -8.09 7.80 5.08
CA GLY A 433 -8.72 8.42 3.91
C GLY A 433 -8.65 7.56 2.65
N GLU A 434 -9.44 7.94 1.65
CA GLU A 434 -9.62 7.18 0.40
C GLU A 434 -8.90 7.81 -0.80
N GLY A 435 -8.37 9.03 -0.64
CA GLY A 435 -7.62 9.76 -1.66
C GLY A 435 -6.25 9.16 -1.98
N SER A 436 -5.42 9.95 -2.67
CA SER A 436 -4.07 9.54 -3.05
C SER A 436 -3.13 9.57 -1.84
N LEU A 437 -2.13 8.69 -1.84
CA LEU A 437 -1.04 8.66 -0.84
C LEU A 437 0.05 9.72 -1.11
N GLY A 438 -0.05 10.44 -2.24
CA GLY A 438 1.05 11.26 -2.76
C GLY A 438 2.23 10.43 -3.27
N GLY A 439 3.26 11.10 -3.79
CA GLY A 439 4.48 10.49 -4.31
C GLY A 439 5.21 9.67 -3.25
N LYS A 440 5.63 10.34 -2.17
CA LYS A 440 6.46 9.72 -1.12
C LYS A 440 5.74 8.55 -0.45
N GLY A 441 4.43 8.69 -0.22
CA GLY A 441 3.60 7.65 0.38
C GLY A 441 3.51 6.42 -0.52
N ARG A 442 3.39 6.60 -1.85
CA ARG A 442 3.47 5.48 -2.81
C ARG A 442 4.85 4.83 -2.82
N GLY A 443 5.92 5.61 -2.79
CA GLY A 443 7.30 5.11 -2.72
C GLY A 443 7.54 4.25 -1.48
N LEU A 444 7.06 4.69 -0.30
CA LEU A 444 7.16 3.93 0.94
C LEU A 444 6.32 2.65 0.92
N ALA A 445 5.08 2.71 0.43
CA ALA A 445 4.25 1.51 0.24
C ALA A 445 4.93 0.50 -0.70
N PHE A 446 5.64 0.99 -1.72
CA PHE A 446 6.39 0.16 -2.65
C PHE A 446 7.64 -0.46 -2.01
N LEU A 447 8.37 0.28 -1.16
CA LEU A 447 9.46 -0.27 -0.36
C LEU A 447 9.00 -1.37 0.59
N ASP A 448 7.89 -1.15 1.30
CA ASP A 448 7.28 -2.17 2.16
C ASP A 448 6.96 -3.46 1.38
N HIS A 449 6.43 -3.30 0.16
CA HIS A 449 6.19 -4.42 -0.74
C HIS A 449 7.49 -5.14 -1.15
N ILE A 450 8.55 -4.40 -1.53
CA ILE A 450 9.86 -4.97 -1.88
C ILE A 450 10.44 -5.79 -0.72
N VAL A 451 10.46 -5.23 0.49
CA VAL A 451 11.01 -5.91 1.68
C VAL A 451 10.22 -7.18 1.98
N LYS A 452 8.89 -7.13 1.91
CA LYS A 452 8.02 -8.28 2.18
C LYS A 452 8.11 -9.38 1.11
N THR A 453 8.35 -9.02 -0.15
CA THR A 453 8.49 -9.97 -1.27
C THR A 453 9.87 -10.61 -1.36
N HIS A 454 10.87 -10.06 -0.68
CA HIS A 454 12.25 -10.54 -0.68
C HIS A 454 12.71 -10.93 0.73
N PRO A 455 12.34 -12.13 1.23
CA PRO A 455 12.75 -12.62 2.56
C PRO A 455 14.27 -12.65 2.78
N GLN A 456 15.07 -12.61 1.69
CA GLN A 456 16.53 -12.55 1.73
C GLN A 456 17.03 -11.38 2.58
N PHE A 457 16.31 -10.25 2.63
CA PHE A 457 16.69 -9.11 3.46
C PHE A 457 16.88 -9.48 4.95
N ASN A 458 16.11 -10.44 5.45
CA ASN A 458 16.13 -10.87 6.85
C ASN A 458 16.87 -12.21 7.05
N GLN A 459 17.82 -12.53 6.18
CA GLN A 459 18.64 -13.76 6.29
C GLN A 459 19.82 -13.62 7.28
N PHE A 460 20.20 -12.39 7.61
CA PHE A 460 21.37 -12.10 8.45
C PHE A 460 21.01 -12.22 9.94
N PRO A 461 21.71 -13.07 10.73
CA PRO A 461 21.41 -13.23 12.15
C PRO A 461 21.55 -11.91 12.92
N GLY A 462 20.55 -11.57 13.74
CA GLY A 462 20.55 -10.37 14.58
C GLY A 462 20.28 -9.06 13.82
N VAL A 463 19.96 -9.12 12.52
CA VAL A 463 19.73 -7.95 11.68
C VAL A 463 18.33 -7.97 11.11
N HIS A 464 17.59 -6.88 11.30
CA HIS A 464 16.24 -6.72 10.80
C HIS A 464 16.16 -5.62 9.74
N VAL A 465 15.57 -5.93 8.59
CA VAL A 465 15.32 -4.96 7.52
C VAL A 465 13.82 -4.69 7.42
N GLN A 466 13.45 -3.42 7.54
CA GLN A 466 12.05 -3.00 7.53
C GLN A 466 11.92 -1.54 7.09
N ILE A 467 10.69 -1.08 6.92
CA ILE A 467 10.38 0.36 6.91
C ILE A 467 9.93 0.79 8.31
N PRO A 468 10.13 2.06 8.71
CA PRO A 468 9.59 2.56 9.97
C PRO A 468 8.05 2.52 9.94
N LYS A 469 7.42 2.44 11.12
CA LYS A 469 5.95 2.48 11.19
C LYS A 469 5.44 3.78 10.59
N THR A 470 4.54 3.64 9.63
CA THR A 470 4.10 4.73 8.77
C THR A 470 2.58 4.73 8.62
N VAL A 471 1.97 5.88 8.85
CA VAL A 471 0.55 6.15 8.55
C VAL A 471 0.48 7.33 7.58
N VAL A 472 -0.24 7.19 6.48
CA VAL A 472 -0.41 8.26 5.49
C VAL A 472 -1.82 8.83 5.58
N LEU A 473 -1.92 10.14 5.81
CA LEU A 473 -3.15 10.92 5.61
C LEU A 473 -3.30 11.22 4.12
N CYS A 474 -4.33 10.65 3.51
CA CYS A 474 -4.59 10.78 2.08
C CYS A 474 -5.03 12.21 1.70
N THR A 475 -4.92 12.53 0.40
CA THR A 475 -5.22 13.88 -0.13
C THR A 475 -6.66 14.36 0.07
N ASP A 476 -7.63 13.47 0.27
CA ASP A 476 -9.02 13.81 0.56
C ASP A 476 -9.18 14.51 1.92
N ILE A 477 -8.31 14.22 2.88
CA ILE A 477 -8.26 14.91 4.17
C ILE A 477 -7.78 16.35 3.98
N PHE A 478 -6.82 16.58 3.09
CA PHE A 478 -6.35 17.92 2.75
C PHE A 478 -7.46 18.74 2.08
N ASP A 479 -8.16 18.17 1.10
CA ASP A 479 -9.28 18.86 0.45
C ASP A 479 -10.35 19.26 1.48
N ALA A 480 -10.77 18.32 2.33
CA ALA A 480 -11.75 18.57 3.38
C ALA A 480 -11.27 19.64 4.39
N PHE A 481 -9.99 19.64 4.75
CA PHE A 481 -9.39 20.64 5.63
C PHE A 481 -9.39 22.04 5.00
N MET A 482 -9.00 22.15 3.74
CA MET A 482 -8.96 23.44 3.02
C MET A 482 -10.36 24.03 2.85
N ASP A 483 -11.35 23.21 2.47
CA ASP A 483 -12.73 23.62 2.25
C ASP A 483 -13.44 24.02 3.55
N SER A 484 -13.38 23.16 4.58
CA SER A 484 -14.07 23.42 5.86
C SER A 484 -13.57 24.67 6.59
N ASN A 485 -12.32 25.08 6.33
CA ASN A 485 -11.70 26.24 6.96
C ASN A 485 -11.61 27.47 6.04
N ASN A 486 -12.10 27.39 4.79
CA ASN A 486 -12.05 28.47 3.78
C ASN A 486 -10.63 29.04 3.55
N LEU A 487 -9.61 28.17 3.50
CA LEU A 487 -8.21 28.61 3.50
C LEU A 487 -7.69 29.08 2.13
N TYR A 488 -8.34 28.69 1.03
CA TYR A 488 -7.87 29.00 -0.33
C TYR A 488 -7.65 30.49 -0.60
N GLN A 489 -8.49 31.37 -0.06
CA GLN A 489 -8.37 32.81 -0.29
C GLN A 489 -7.07 33.38 0.27
N VAL A 490 -6.68 32.97 1.49
CA VAL A 490 -5.43 33.42 2.12
C VAL A 490 -4.24 32.68 1.49
N ALA A 491 -4.37 31.37 1.27
CA ALA A 491 -3.33 30.52 0.72
C ALA A 491 -2.84 30.98 -0.67
N LEU A 492 -3.76 31.36 -1.56
CA LEU A 492 -3.45 31.81 -2.92
C LEU A 492 -3.12 33.32 -3.03
N SER A 493 -3.14 34.05 -1.93
CA SER A 493 -2.78 35.47 -1.90
C SER A 493 -1.26 35.70 -1.88
N ASP A 494 -0.84 36.96 -1.99
CA ASP A 494 0.55 37.42 -1.84
C ASP A 494 0.98 37.61 -0.37
N ALA A 495 0.25 37.01 0.59
CA ALA A 495 0.63 37.04 2.01
C ALA A 495 2.00 36.37 2.24
N ASP A 496 2.73 36.86 3.25
CA ASP A 496 3.99 36.23 3.68
C ASP A 496 3.77 34.85 4.32
N ASP A 497 4.81 34.02 4.30
CA ASP A 497 4.77 32.63 4.75
C ASP A 497 4.36 32.49 6.23
N GLU A 498 4.78 33.44 7.08
CA GLU A 498 4.43 33.49 8.51
C GLU A 498 2.94 33.78 8.73
N THR A 499 2.35 34.61 7.90
CA THR A 499 0.92 34.91 7.91
C THR A 499 0.13 33.70 7.45
N ILE A 500 0.55 33.06 6.35
CA ILE A 500 -0.08 31.82 5.86
C ILE A 500 -0.05 30.75 6.96
N LEU A 501 1.11 30.49 7.56
CA LEU A 501 1.25 29.50 8.64
C LEU A 501 0.31 29.81 9.82
N ARG A 502 0.18 31.07 10.24
CA ARG A 502 -0.72 31.47 11.34
C ARG A 502 -2.19 31.18 11.04
N TYR A 503 -2.66 31.37 9.80
CA TYR A 503 -4.03 30.99 9.42
C TYR A 503 -4.23 29.48 9.45
N PHE A 504 -3.26 28.71 8.95
CA PHE A 504 -3.33 27.25 8.94
C PHE A 504 -3.29 26.67 10.36
N LEU A 505 -2.46 27.20 11.27
CA LEU A 505 -2.41 26.74 12.66
C LEU A 505 -3.73 26.94 13.41
N ARG A 506 -4.47 28.02 13.11
CA ARG A 506 -5.81 28.32 13.68
C ARG A 506 -6.94 27.45 13.12
N ALA A 507 -6.76 26.90 11.92
CA ALA A 507 -7.76 26.04 11.29
C ALA A 507 -7.94 24.71 12.05
N GLN A 508 -9.11 24.08 11.92
CA GLN A 508 -9.44 22.83 12.61
C GLN A 508 -9.27 21.62 11.68
N LEU A 509 -8.55 20.60 12.15
CA LEU A 509 -8.50 19.29 11.48
C LEU A 509 -9.77 18.48 11.79
N PRO A 510 -10.19 17.54 10.93
CA PRO A 510 -11.37 16.71 11.19
C PRO A 510 -11.31 15.97 12.53
N ASP A 511 -12.35 16.11 13.36
CA ASP A 511 -12.42 15.53 14.71
C ASP A 511 -12.33 14.00 14.71
N SER A 512 -12.71 13.36 13.59
CA SER A 512 -12.55 11.92 13.41
C SER A 512 -11.11 11.47 13.62
N LEU A 513 -10.10 12.25 13.22
CA LEU A 513 -8.69 11.85 13.28
C LEU A 513 -8.14 11.70 14.69
N VAL A 514 -8.75 12.32 15.71
CA VAL A 514 -8.24 12.33 17.09
C VAL A 514 -8.07 10.90 17.62
N GLY A 515 -9.06 10.03 17.42
CA GLY A 515 -8.99 8.64 17.87
C GLY A 515 -7.97 7.80 17.09
N ASP A 516 -7.74 8.13 15.81
CA ASP A 516 -6.73 7.45 14.99
C ASP A 516 -5.32 7.80 15.46
N PHE A 517 -5.07 9.08 15.76
CA PHE A 517 -3.78 9.55 16.29
C PHE A 517 -3.47 8.95 17.66
N MET A 518 -4.45 8.86 18.56
CA MET A 518 -4.25 8.21 19.87
C MET A 518 -3.84 6.74 19.72
N THR A 519 -4.47 6.02 18.78
CA THR A 519 -4.12 4.61 18.48
C THR A 519 -2.71 4.52 17.88
N PHE A 520 -2.36 5.45 16.99
CA PHE A 520 -1.03 5.49 16.39
C PHE A 520 0.07 5.72 17.44
N PHE A 521 -0.15 6.63 18.40
CA PHE A 521 0.81 6.90 19.48
C PHE A 521 1.09 5.67 20.35
N GLU A 522 0.06 4.88 20.65
CA GLU A 522 0.20 3.64 21.41
C GLU A 522 1.05 2.58 20.70
N ALA A 523 1.02 2.60 19.36
CA ALA A 523 1.75 1.65 18.55
C ALA A 523 3.22 2.04 18.33
N THR A 524 3.58 3.33 18.32
CA THR A 524 4.94 3.80 18.00
C THR A 524 5.82 4.01 19.24
N ASN A 525 5.34 4.73 20.25
CA ASN A 525 6.11 5.09 21.46
C ASN A 525 7.51 5.71 21.17
N CYS A 526 7.63 6.48 20.08
CA CYS A 526 8.87 7.13 19.64
C CYS A 526 8.57 8.47 18.94
N PRO A 527 9.59 9.31 18.67
CA PRO A 527 9.39 10.57 17.94
C PRO A 527 8.79 10.34 16.54
N ILE A 528 8.04 11.32 16.03
CA ILE A 528 7.30 11.20 14.76
C ILE A 528 7.78 12.28 13.77
N ALA A 529 8.14 11.85 12.57
CA ALA A 529 8.32 12.72 11.41
C ALA A 529 6.99 12.91 10.67
N VAL A 530 6.60 14.15 10.46
CA VAL A 530 5.44 14.61 9.70
C VAL A 530 5.96 15.15 8.37
N ARG A 531 5.87 14.34 7.32
CA ARG A 531 6.48 14.60 6.01
C ARG A 531 5.42 14.95 4.98
N SER A 532 5.74 15.90 4.10
CA SER A 532 4.97 16.16 2.89
C SER A 532 4.99 14.95 1.93
N SER A 533 3.87 14.70 1.27
CA SER A 533 3.75 13.74 0.17
C SER A 533 2.83 14.32 -0.89
N SER A 534 3.38 15.18 -1.74
CA SER A 534 2.65 15.84 -2.81
C SER A 534 2.32 14.85 -3.94
N LEU A 535 1.28 15.12 -4.74
CA LEU A 535 0.95 14.29 -5.90
C LEU A 535 2.10 14.19 -6.91
N LEU A 536 2.80 15.31 -7.11
CA LEU A 536 3.83 15.51 -8.11
C LEU A 536 5.26 15.21 -7.61
N GLU A 537 5.45 15.07 -6.29
CA GLU A 537 6.74 14.93 -5.62
C GLU A 537 7.62 13.80 -6.14
N ASP A 538 7.02 12.66 -6.49
CA ASP A 538 7.71 11.53 -7.13
C ASP A 538 7.16 11.26 -8.55
N SER A 539 6.67 12.31 -9.23
CA SER A 539 6.28 12.18 -10.63
C SER A 539 7.51 11.98 -11.51
N HIS A 540 7.39 11.10 -12.50
CA HIS A 540 8.52 10.69 -13.35
C HIS A 540 9.13 11.81 -14.21
N TYR A 541 8.40 12.90 -14.42
CA TYR A 541 8.78 13.97 -15.35
C TYR A 541 9.02 15.32 -14.67
N GLN A 542 8.60 15.49 -13.41
CA GLN A 542 8.69 16.75 -12.66
C GLN A 542 8.86 16.46 -11.16
N PRO A 543 10.04 16.06 -10.68
CA PRO A 543 10.22 15.75 -9.25
C PRO A 543 10.26 17.03 -8.40
N PHE A 544 9.32 17.18 -7.46
CA PHE A 544 9.22 18.31 -6.52
C PHE A 544 10.10 18.09 -5.27
N ALA A 545 11.35 17.71 -5.49
CA ALA A 545 12.19 17.16 -4.43
C ALA A 545 12.75 18.29 -3.53
N GLY A 546 12.39 18.27 -2.23
CA GLY A 546 12.94 19.17 -1.21
C GLY A 546 12.29 20.57 -1.12
N ILE A 547 11.09 20.74 -1.67
CA ILE A 547 10.38 22.04 -1.70
C ILE A 547 9.49 22.23 -0.48
N TYR A 548 8.83 21.15 -0.04
CA TYR A 548 7.87 21.19 1.06
C TYR A 548 8.51 20.83 2.40
N SER A 549 7.97 21.39 3.48
CA SER A 549 8.51 21.24 4.83
C SER A 549 8.33 19.83 5.39
N THR A 550 9.28 19.39 6.22
CA THR A 550 9.14 18.18 7.06
C THR A 550 9.40 18.54 8.51
N TYR A 551 8.41 18.33 9.38
CA TYR A 551 8.54 18.60 10.81
C TYR A 551 8.74 17.30 11.58
N MET A 552 9.59 17.31 12.61
CA MET A 552 9.71 16.18 13.54
C MET A 552 9.18 16.60 14.90
N ILE A 553 8.44 15.74 15.60
CA ILE A 553 7.93 16.01 16.95
C ILE A 553 8.51 14.99 17.94
N PRO A 554 8.89 15.41 19.16
CA PRO A 554 9.37 14.51 20.19
C PRO A 554 8.25 13.60 20.71
N CYS A 555 8.63 12.48 21.32
CA CYS A 555 7.71 11.61 22.04
C CYS A 555 7.46 12.19 23.45
N LEU A 556 6.20 12.46 23.80
CA LEU A 556 5.81 13.03 25.09
C LEU A 556 4.91 12.06 25.86
N ASP A 557 5.03 12.06 27.19
CA ASP A 557 4.13 11.28 28.07
C ASP A 557 2.68 11.79 28.00
N ASP A 558 2.49 13.10 27.85
CA ASP A 558 1.18 13.71 27.65
C ASP A 558 0.72 13.58 26.20
N LYS A 559 -0.12 12.56 25.94
CA LYS A 559 -0.70 12.29 24.62
C LYS A 559 -1.52 13.45 24.06
N TYR A 560 -2.10 14.32 24.90
CA TYR A 560 -2.86 15.48 24.40
C TYR A 560 -1.95 16.59 23.91
N GLN A 561 -0.82 16.81 24.58
CA GLN A 561 0.22 17.73 24.07
C GLN A 561 0.85 17.20 22.79
N MET A 562 1.13 15.89 22.73
CA MET A 562 1.64 15.23 21.53
C MET A 562 0.64 15.34 20.37
N LEU A 563 -0.67 15.18 20.64
CA LEU A 563 -1.74 15.40 19.67
C LEU A 563 -1.75 16.84 19.14
N HIS A 564 -1.60 17.83 20.03
CA HIS A 564 -1.52 19.24 19.64
C HIS A 564 -0.31 19.51 18.74
N MET A 565 0.87 19.01 19.10
CA MET A 565 2.08 19.14 18.29
C MET A 565 1.93 18.45 16.92
N LEU A 566 1.37 17.24 16.89
CA LEU A 566 1.10 16.52 15.64
C LEU A 566 0.15 17.30 14.74
N ALA A 567 -0.95 17.82 15.30
CA ALA A 567 -1.92 18.62 14.57
C ALA A 567 -1.27 19.88 13.98
N SER A 568 -0.46 20.59 14.77
CA SER A 568 0.27 21.78 14.32
C SER A 568 1.31 21.45 13.24
N ALA A 569 2.02 20.33 13.35
CA ALA A 569 2.95 19.85 12.34
C ALA A 569 2.24 19.53 11.01
N ILE A 570 1.10 18.83 11.05
CA ILE A 570 0.28 18.52 9.86
C ILE A 570 -0.17 19.82 9.17
N LYS A 571 -0.67 20.79 9.96
CA LYS A 571 -1.09 22.10 9.45
C LYS A 571 0.10 22.88 8.86
N GLY A 572 1.28 22.79 9.46
CA GLY A 572 2.50 23.38 8.93
C GLY A 572 2.92 22.76 7.59
N VAL A 573 2.80 21.44 7.44
CA VAL A 573 3.03 20.76 6.14
C VAL A 573 2.03 21.26 5.09
N TYR A 574 0.74 21.36 5.44
CA TYR A 574 -0.27 21.91 4.53
C TYR A 574 -0.02 23.37 4.16
N ALA A 575 0.43 24.20 5.10
CA ALA A 575 0.80 25.59 4.82
C ALA A 575 1.98 25.68 3.83
N SER A 576 2.95 24.76 3.93
CA SER A 576 4.16 24.78 3.09
C SER A 576 3.90 24.63 1.59
N VAL A 577 2.72 24.11 1.20
CA VAL A 577 2.27 24.08 -0.21
C VAL A 577 2.19 25.49 -0.80
N TYR A 578 1.84 26.47 0.04
CA TYR A 578 1.52 27.83 -0.37
C TYR A 578 2.61 28.84 0.00
N TYR A 579 3.76 28.39 0.48
CA TYR A 579 4.91 29.27 0.72
C TYR A 579 5.48 29.83 -0.58
N ARG A 580 6.23 30.92 -0.46
CA ARG A 580 6.82 31.63 -1.60
C ARG A 580 7.68 30.74 -2.49
N ASP A 581 8.54 29.91 -1.90
CA ASP A 581 9.42 29.00 -2.63
C ASP A 581 8.63 27.96 -3.43
N SER A 582 7.58 27.40 -2.82
CA SER A 582 6.65 26.44 -3.46
C SER A 582 5.90 27.10 -4.62
N LYS A 583 5.33 28.30 -4.41
CA LYS A 583 4.64 29.09 -5.45
C LYS A 583 5.55 29.42 -6.64
N ALA A 584 6.79 29.84 -6.35
CA ALA A 584 7.79 30.17 -7.36
C ALA A 584 8.15 28.94 -8.21
N TYR A 585 8.34 27.79 -7.56
CA TYR A 585 8.59 26.54 -8.26
C TYR A 585 7.42 26.11 -9.16
N MET A 586 6.19 26.19 -8.67
CA MET A 586 5.01 25.84 -9.48
C MET A 586 4.88 26.70 -10.73
N THR A 587 5.19 27.99 -10.60
CA THR A 587 5.21 28.93 -11.73
C THR A 587 6.31 28.56 -12.72
N ALA A 588 7.52 28.23 -12.24
CA ALA A 588 8.63 27.80 -13.09
C ALA A 588 8.33 26.49 -13.84
N THR A 589 7.53 25.60 -13.26
CA THR A 589 7.14 24.32 -13.88
C THR A 589 5.87 24.40 -14.74
N SER A 590 5.28 25.59 -14.89
CA SER A 590 3.98 25.81 -15.58
C SER A 590 2.82 24.98 -15.01
N ASN A 591 2.91 24.57 -13.75
CA ASN A 591 1.85 23.82 -13.07
C ASN A 591 0.88 24.76 -12.36
N VAL A 592 -0.38 24.35 -12.20
CA VAL A 592 -1.40 25.16 -11.53
C VAL A 592 -1.45 24.81 -10.04
N ILE A 593 -1.23 25.82 -9.19
CA ILE A 593 -1.16 25.66 -7.73
C ILE A 593 -2.48 25.23 -7.08
N ASP A 594 -3.62 25.53 -7.72
CA ASP A 594 -4.95 25.14 -7.24
C ASP A 594 -5.23 23.64 -7.36
N GLN A 595 -4.47 22.92 -8.20
CA GLN A 595 -4.59 21.47 -8.40
C GLN A 595 -3.61 20.67 -7.53
N GLU A 596 -2.68 21.33 -6.84
CA GLU A 596 -1.73 20.63 -5.97
C GLU A 596 -2.43 20.15 -4.71
N LYS A 597 -2.37 18.84 -4.49
CA LYS A 597 -2.91 18.19 -3.30
C LYS A 597 -1.79 17.57 -2.49
N MET A 598 -1.92 17.67 -1.17
CA MET A 598 -0.91 17.21 -0.23
C MET A 598 -1.44 16.05 0.60
N ALA A 599 -0.81 14.88 0.47
CA ALA A 599 -0.90 13.85 1.49
C ALA A 599 0.15 14.12 2.58
N VAL A 600 -0.07 13.62 3.79
CA VAL A 600 0.88 13.78 4.91
C VAL A 600 1.28 12.42 5.44
N ILE A 601 2.58 12.18 5.54
CA ILE A 601 3.13 10.94 6.07
C ILE A 601 3.49 11.17 7.54
N LEU A 602 2.91 10.36 8.42
CA LEU A 602 3.27 10.26 9.83
C LEU A 602 4.15 9.03 9.98
N GLN A 603 5.43 9.22 10.24
CA GLN A 603 6.42 8.16 10.24
C GLN A 603 7.23 8.18 11.52
N GLU A 604 7.48 7.01 12.11
CA GLU A 604 8.43 6.83 13.20
C GLU A 604 9.83 7.34 12.81
N VAL A 605 10.43 8.19 13.65
CA VAL A 605 11.82 8.62 13.48
C VAL A 605 12.75 7.52 13.95
N VAL A 606 13.62 7.06 13.06
CA VAL A 606 14.63 6.04 13.38
C VAL A 606 15.73 6.65 14.25
N GLY A 607 15.98 6.06 15.41
CA GLY A 607 17.08 6.48 16.29
C GLY A 607 17.00 5.84 17.67
N ASN A 608 17.86 6.33 18.57
CA ASN A 608 17.84 6.01 20.00
C ASN A 608 17.77 7.31 20.80
N THR A 609 17.27 7.23 22.04
CA THR A 609 17.25 8.36 22.97
C THR A 609 18.56 8.43 23.75
N TYR A 610 19.23 9.58 23.70
CA TYR A 610 20.45 9.86 24.43
C TYR A 610 20.23 11.10 25.31
N GLY A 611 19.82 10.88 26.56
CA GLY A 611 19.49 11.97 27.48
C GLY A 611 18.38 12.88 26.95
N ASP A 612 18.76 14.08 26.48
CA ASP A 612 17.87 15.14 26.00
C ASP A 612 17.76 15.25 24.47
N HIS A 613 18.33 14.32 23.72
CA HIS A 613 18.32 14.35 22.26
C HIS A 613 18.18 12.95 21.64
N TYR A 614 17.72 12.89 20.38
CA TYR A 614 17.37 11.64 19.70
C TYR A 614 17.92 11.58 18.27
N TYR A 615 18.64 10.52 17.92
CA TYR A 615 19.23 10.32 16.59
C TYR A 615 19.68 8.87 16.33
N PRO A 616 19.84 8.43 15.06
CA PRO A 616 20.35 7.10 14.73
C PRO A 616 21.88 7.03 14.71
N ASN A 617 22.44 5.82 14.84
CA ASN A 617 23.89 5.63 14.69
C ASN A 617 24.37 6.07 13.30
N MET A 618 23.60 5.76 12.26
CA MET A 618 23.93 6.12 10.89
C MET A 618 22.70 6.46 10.06
N SER A 619 22.88 7.40 9.13
CA SER A 619 21.96 7.69 8.05
C SER A 619 22.72 7.67 6.72
N GLY A 620 22.00 7.41 5.63
CA GLY A 620 22.62 7.40 4.33
C GLY A 620 21.67 7.63 3.17
N VAL A 621 22.24 8.08 2.05
CA VAL A 621 21.58 8.15 0.76
C VAL A 621 22.35 7.29 -0.23
N LEU A 622 21.65 6.33 -0.81
CA LEU A 622 22.17 5.30 -1.70
C LEU A 622 21.65 5.53 -3.11
N ARG A 623 22.53 5.54 -4.10
CA ARG A 623 22.16 5.65 -5.52
C ARG A 623 22.67 4.44 -6.26
N SER A 624 21.81 3.82 -7.07
CA SER A 624 22.20 2.70 -7.91
C SER A 624 23.03 3.10 -9.14
N LEU A 625 23.28 4.39 -9.32
CA LEU A 625 24.13 4.91 -10.39
C LEU A 625 25.18 5.85 -9.78
N ASN A 626 26.44 5.57 -10.08
CA ASN A 626 27.57 6.40 -9.72
C ASN A 626 27.99 7.22 -10.94
N TYR A 627 27.64 8.51 -10.94
CA TYR A 627 28.04 9.41 -12.01
C TYR A 627 29.55 9.69 -12.01
N TYR A 628 30.26 9.42 -10.92
CA TYR A 628 31.67 9.75 -10.72
C TYR A 628 32.45 8.55 -10.17
N PRO A 629 32.60 7.47 -10.95
CA PRO A 629 33.39 6.32 -10.52
C PRO A 629 34.86 6.70 -10.32
N ILE A 630 35.47 6.22 -9.24
CA ILE A 630 36.88 6.45 -8.90
C ILE A 630 37.64 5.12 -8.95
N GLY A 631 38.82 5.11 -9.54
CA GLY A 631 39.67 3.91 -9.59
C GLY A 631 39.03 2.78 -10.40
N ASP A 632 38.73 1.65 -9.73
CA ASP A 632 38.13 0.46 -10.34
C ASP A 632 36.59 0.40 -10.23
N GLU A 633 35.95 1.43 -9.66
CA GLU A 633 34.48 1.50 -9.57
C GLU A 633 33.84 1.60 -10.97
N THR A 634 32.65 1.03 -11.18
CA THR A 634 31.84 1.28 -12.37
C THR A 634 30.60 2.13 -12.08
N ALA A 635 29.99 2.69 -13.12
CA ALA A 635 28.78 3.51 -12.96
C ALA A 635 27.60 2.71 -12.39
N GLU A 636 27.49 1.42 -12.71
CA GLU A 636 26.40 0.52 -12.28
C GLU A 636 26.58 -0.04 -10.86
N GLU A 637 27.76 0.11 -10.26
CA GLU A 637 28.03 -0.35 -8.89
C GLU A 637 27.44 0.60 -7.83
N GLY A 638 26.99 1.78 -8.25
CA GLY A 638 26.31 2.73 -7.38
C GLY A 638 27.23 3.39 -6.35
N ILE A 639 26.64 4.24 -5.51
CA ILE A 639 27.35 5.10 -4.57
C ILE A 639 26.47 5.40 -3.35
N ALA A 640 27.07 5.41 -2.17
CA ALA A 640 26.42 5.78 -0.92
C ALA A 640 27.13 6.96 -0.27
N ASN A 641 26.35 7.88 0.30
CA ASN A 641 26.82 8.90 1.23
C ASN A 641 26.34 8.54 2.63
N LEU A 642 27.26 8.46 3.60
CA LEU A 642 26.99 8.08 4.99
C LEU A 642 27.29 9.23 5.95
N ALA A 643 26.46 9.37 6.99
CA ALA A 643 26.66 10.34 8.06
C ALA A 643 26.21 9.81 9.43
N LEU A 644 26.81 10.33 10.49
CA LEU A 644 26.31 10.19 11.86
C LEU A 644 25.08 11.09 12.04
N GLY A 645 24.07 10.59 12.75
CA GLY A 645 22.87 11.36 13.11
C GLY A 645 21.78 11.38 12.04
N LEU A 646 20.86 12.34 12.14
CA LEU A 646 19.69 12.44 11.26
C LEU A 646 20.07 12.71 9.80
N GLY A 647 19.38 12.02 8.87
CA GLY A 647 19.63 12.11 7.43
C GLY A 647 19.47 13.50 6.81
N LYS A 648 18.76 14.43 7.48
CA LYS A 648 18.68 15.84 7.06
C LYS A 648 20.08 16.47 6.89
N TYR A 649 21.08 16.01 7.64
CA TYR A 649 22.47 16.47 7.48
C TYR A 649 23.05 16.18 6.08
N ILE A 650 22.69 15.04 5.48
CA ILE A 650 23.11 14.67 4.12
C ILE A 650 22.32 15.46 3.08
N VAL A 651 21.03 15.68 3.32
CA VAL A 651 20.15 16.47 2.45
C VAL A 651 20.59 17.94 2.37
N ASP A 652 20.99 18.52 3.49
CA ASP A 652 21.44 19.92 3.59
C ASP A 652 22.87 20.15 3.04
N GLY A 653 23.49 19.11 2.48
CA GLY A 653 24.83 19.17 1.88
C GLY A 653 25.97 19.15 2.89
N GLY A 654 25.76 18.53 4.06
CA GLY A 654 26.79 18.35 5.09
C GLY A 654 27.97 17.50 4.63
N GLN A 655 29.01 17.44 5.47
CA GLN A 655 30.25 16.70 5.21
C GLN A 655 30.06 15.21 5.52
N THR A 656 30.01 14.36 4.48
CA THR A 656 29.65 12.92 4.56
C THR A 656 30.77 12.01 4.04
N LEU A 657 30.73 10.73 4.41
CA LEU A 657 31.63 9.71 3.86
C LEU A 657 31.06 9.13 2.56
N ARG A 658 31.84 9.13 1.47
CA ARG A 658 31.47 8.56 0.17
C ARG A 658 31.99 7.12 0.10
N VAL A 659 31.13 6.16 -0.23
CA VAL A 659 31.54 4.76 -0.38
C VAL A 659 30.77 4.06 -1.50
N CYS A 660 31.46 3.23 -2.28
CA CYS A 660 30.82 2.29 -3.19
C CYS A 660 30.50 0.99 -2.43
N PRO A 661 29.22 0.54 -2.37
CA PRO A 661 28.85 -0.69 -1.66
C PRO A 661 29.54 -1.97 -2.16
N TYR A 662 30.06 -1.98 -3.40
CA TYR A 662 30.83 -3.10 -3.95
C TYR A 662 32.33 -3.06 -3.60
N HIS A 663 32.84 -1.88 -3.25
CA HIS A 663 34.24 -1.66 -2.86
C HIS A 663 34.33 -0.97 -1.49
N PRO A 664 33.77 -1.56 -0.41
CA PRO A 664 33.68 -0.90 0.91
C PRO A 664 35.04 -0.61 1.56
N ASP A 665 36.11 -1.29 1.11
CA ASP A 665 37.48 -1.09 1.60
C ASP A 665 38.23 0.03 0.87
N LYS A 666 37.67 0.58 -0.22
CA LYS A 666 38.32 1.59 -1.07
C LYS A 666 37.73 2.99 -0.85
N VAL A 667 37.83 3.50 0.37
CA VAL A 667 37.31 4.83 0.74
C VAL A 667 38.39 5.90 0.59
N LEU A 668 38.24 6.80 -0.39
CA LEU A 668 39.21 7.85 -0.71
C LEU A 668 39.46 8.78 0.48
N GLN A 669 38.40 9.18 1.19
CA GLN A 669 38.49 10.10 2.33
C GLN A 669 39.30 9.55 3.50
N THR A 670 39.52 8.23 3.56
CA THR A 670 40.33 7.59 4.61
C THR A 670 41.67 7.08 4.09
N SER A 671 42.06 7.44 2.87
CA SER A 671 43.30 6.94 2.23
C SER A 671 44.58 7.53 2.86
N GLU A 672 44.54 8.81 3.24
CA GLU A 672 45.63 9.52 3.90
C GLU A 672 45.14 10.18 5.18
N THR A 673 45.99 10.23 6.21
CA THR A 673 45.64 10.80 7.52
C THR A 673 45.20 12.27 7.41
N GLU A 674 45.88 13.07 6.59
CA GLU A 674 45.54 14.49 6.42
C GLU A 674 44.17 14.68 5.78
N ILE A 675 43.87 13.88 4.74
CA ILE A 675 42.56 13.88 4.06
C ILE A 675 41.46 13.48 5.05
N ALA A 676 41.67 12.38 5.80
CA ALA A 676 40.70 11.91 6.79
C ALA A 676 40.40 12.95 7.88
N LEU A 677 41.41 13.68 8.35
CA LEU A 677 41.22 14.72 9.35
C LEU A 677 40.54 15.98 8.82
N ARG A 678 40.71 16.28 7.53
CA ARG A 678 40.09 17.41 6.84
C ARG A 678 38.64 17.12 6.46
N GLU A 679 38.36 15.92 5.99
CA GLU A 679 37.09 15.54 5.36
C GLU A 679 36.12 14.82 6.30
N THR A 680 36.54 14.48 7.51
CA THR A 680 35.66 13.86 8.49
C THR A 680 34.59 14.80 9.03
N GLN A 681 33.39 14.26 9.22
CA GLN A 681 32.27 14.93 9.85
C GLN A 681 32.67 15.50 11.23
N THR A 682 32.39 16.79 11.44
CA THR A 682 32.68 17.47 12.73
C THR A 682 31.44 17.76 13.56
N ARG A 683 30.26 17.75 12.92
CA ARG A 683 28.96 18.05 13.53
C ARG A 683 27.89 17.11 12.99
N PHE A 684 26.82 16.90 13.74
CA PHE A 684 25.69 16.07 13.33
C PHE A 684 24.37 16.67 13.79
N TYR A 685 23.27 16.17 13.23
CA TYR A 685 21.92 16.58 13.58
C TYR A 685 21.25 15.56 14.48
N ALA A 686 20.60 16.05 15.53
CA ALA A 686 19.78 15.29 16.46
C ALA A 686 18.47 16.04 16.74
N LEU A 687 17.41 15.33 17.08
CA LEU A 687 16.14 15.92 17.48
C LEU A 687 16.21 16.37 18.94
N ASP A 688 15.77 17.59 19.25
CA ASP A 688 15.63 18.06 20.64
C ASP A 688 14.42 17.40 21.31
N MET A 689 14.64 16.73 22.44
CA MET A 689 13.57 16.08 23.21
C MET A 689 13.03 16.95 24.35
N ARG A 690 13.62 18.12 24.63
CA ARG A 690 13.19 19.01 25.74
C ARG A 690 12.27 20.14 25.29
N ASN A 691 12.56 20.74 24.14
CA ASN A 691 11.84 21.91 23.67
C ASN A 691 10.48 21.50 23.08
N ILE A 692 9.46 21.53 23.94
CA ILE A 692 8.06 21.55 23.53
C ILE A 692 7.79 22.96 23.00
N VAL A 693 8.05 23.19 21.72
CA VAL A 693 7.81 24.50 21.12
C VAL A 693 6.30 24.67 20.91
N GLU A 694 5.72 25.64 21.61
CA GLU A 694 4.30 25.99 21.44
C GLU A 694 4.03 26.67 20.08
N ASP A 695 5.04 27.37 19.53
CA ASP A 695 4.96 28.12 18.28
C ASP A 695 5.76 27.46 17.13
N PHE A 696 5.06 26.74 16.24
CA PHE A 696 5.65 26.24 15.00
C PHE A 696 6.13 27.38 14.10
N GLN A 697 7.29 27.19 13.46
CA GLN A 697 7.91 28.18 12.57
C GLN A 697 7.87 27.72 11.10
N VAL A 698 8.09 28.67 10.19
CA VAL A 698 8.22 28.39 8.74
C VAL A 698 9.47 27.55 8.47
N ASP A 699 10.54 27.77 9.23
CA ASP A 699 11.75 26.92 9.21
C ASP A 699 11.43 25.54 9.81
N ASP A 700 11.60 24.50 9.01
CA ASP A 700 11.29 23.12 9.38
C ASP A 700 12.40 22.44 10.23
N GLY A 701 13.53 23.13 10.42
CA GLY A 701 14.63 22.73 11.29
C GLY A 701 14.57 23.30 12.71
N PHE A 702 13.48 23.98 13.10
CA PHE A 702 13.41 24.77 14.33
C PHE A 702 13.73 24.00 15.63
N ASN A 703 13.56 22.68 15.64
CA ASN A 703 13.83 21.80 16.79
C ASN A 703 14.93 20.76 16.52
N ILE A 704 15.77 21.00 15.52
CA ILE A 704 16.93 20.16 15.21
C ILE A 704 18.19 20.77 15.84
N LEU A 705 18.85 20.00 16.69
CA LEU A 705 20.10 20.37 17.33
C LEU A 705 21.29 20.09 16.42
N LYS A 706 22.23 21.05 16.34
CA LYS A 706 23.52 20.91 15.64
C LYS A 706 24.66 20.65 16.62
N LEU A 707 24.84 19.38 16.98
CA LEU A 707 25.80 18.90 17.98
C LEU A 707 27.19 18.66 17.37
N LYS A 708 28.24 18.63 18.19
CA LYS A 708 29.59 18.27 17.74
C LYS A 708 29.80 16.77 17.91
N VAL A 709 30.57 16.14 17.01
CA VAL A 709 30.88 14.69 17.11
C VAL A 709 31.50 14.29 18.44
N LYS A 710 32.24 15.19 19.09
CA LYS A 710 32.79 14.95 20.43
C LYS A 710 31.70 14.67 21.48
N ASP A 711 30.54 15.33 21.36
CA ASP A 711 29.45 15.19 22.32
C ASP A 711 28.86 13.76 22.26
N ALA A 712 28.88 13.13 21.07
CA ALA A 712 28.41 11.76 20.84
C ALA A 712 29.27 10.65 21.47
N GLU A 713 30.48 10.96 21.97
CA GLU A 713 31.28 9.99 22.74
C GLU A 713 30.57 9.58 24.03
N ALA A 714 29.95 10.55 24.72
CA ALA A 714 29.23 10.29 25.98
C ALA A 714 27.99 9.41 25.76
N ASP A 715 27.40 9.50 24.58
CA ASP A 715 26.22 8.76 24.16
C ASP A 715 26.52 7.31 23.76
N LYS A 716 27.81 6.95 23.62
CA LYS A 716 28.29 5.67 23.08
C LYS A 716 27.78 5.33 21.68
N SER A 717 27.19 6.31 20.98
CA SER A 717 26.61 6.09 19.65
C SER A 717 27.66 5.88 18.56
N LEU A 718 28.93 6.20 18.85
CA LEU A 718 30.06 6.13 17.93
C LEU A 718 30.66 4.72 17.76
N ASN A 719 30.19 3.74 18.54
CA ASN A 719 30.65 2.35 18.44
C ASN A 719 30.48 1.82 17.00
N TYR A 720 31.52 1.17 16.48
CA TYR A 720 31.62 0.63 15.11
C TYR A 720 31.62 1.64 13.95
N ILE A 721 31.37 2.93 14.20
CA ILE A 721 31.29 3.95 13.15
C ILE A 721 32.43 4.99 13.20
N ALA A 722 33.18 5.05 14.29
CA ALA A 722 34.31 5.97 14.45
C ALA A 722 35.66 5.26 14.65
N SER A 723 36.71 5.87 14.11
CA SER A 723 38.13 5.59 14.39
C SER A 723 38.72 6.72 15.25
N THR A 724 39.87 6.47 15.88
CA THR A 724 40.54 7.45 16.77
C THR A 724 41.90 7.84 16.20
N PHE A 725 42.10 9.14 15.95
CA PHE A 725 43.38 9.72 15.59
C PHE A 725 44.21 10.00 16.84
N ASP A 726 45.40 9.42 16.90
CA ASP A 726 46.40 9.71 17.93
C ASP A 726 47.35 10.83 17.45
N PRO A 727 47.36 12.01 18.10
CA PRO A 727 48.23 13.11 17.72
C PRO A 727 49.72 12.85 18.03
N TYR A 728 50.07 11.91 18.91
CA TYR A 728 51.47 11.60 19.25
C TYR A 728 52.16 10.83 18.14
N ASP A 729 51.51 9.77 17.64
CA ASP A 729 52.08 8.89 16.62
C ASP A 729 51.60 9.25 15.20
N GLN A 730 50.65 10.19 15.06
CA GLN A 730 50.04 10.62 13.79
C GLN A 730 49.34 9.49 13.02
N VAL A 731 48.78 8.52 13.74
CA VAL A 731 48.11 7.34 13.18
C VAL A 731 46.62 7.37 13.53
N ILE A 732 45.79 6.88 12.61
CA ILE A 732 44.37 6.61 12.85
C ILE A 732 44.22 5.13 13.20
N TYR A 733 43.74 4.85 14.41
CA TYR A 733 43.42 3.50 14.86
C TYR A 733 41.93 3.23 14.68
N ASP A 734 41.62 2.10 14.05
CA ASP A 734 40.23 1.65 13.93
C ASP A 734 39.63 1.31 15.30
N GLY A 735 38.51 1.96 15.59
CA GLY A 735 37.80 1.85 16.85
C GLY A 735 37.84 3.10 17.73
N LEU A 736 37.07 3.00 18.82
CA LEU A 736 36.89 4.07 19.79
C LEU A 736 37.85 3.85 20.97
N TYR A 737 38.94 4.61 21.03
CA TYR A 737 39.93 4.59 22.11
C TYR A 737 39.83 5.84 22.99
N GLU A 738 40.32 5.78 24.23
CA GLU A 738 40.37 6.95 25.11
C GLU A 738 41.39 7.98 24.60
N GLY A 739 41.02 9.26 24.63
CA GLY A 739 41.85 10.34 24.08
C GLY A 739 41.82 10.42 22.55
N GLY A 740 42.62 11.32 21.98
CA GLY A 740 42.69 11.53 20.52
C GLY A 740 41.45 12.19 19.89
N ARG A 741 41.50 12.47 18.59
CA ARG A 741 40.37 13.05 17.83
C ARG A 741 39.56 11.92 17.19
N LYS A 742 38.24 11.98 17.30
CA LYS A 742 37.35 11.02 16.63
C LYS A 742 37.15 11.38 15.16
N VAL A 743 37.25 10.36 14.33
CA VAL A 743 37.11 10.42 12.87
C VAL A 743 35.99 9.46 12.49
N ILE A 744 34.93 9.97 11.85
CA ILE A 744 33.81 9.16 11.39
C ILE A 744 34.23 8.42 10.11
N THR A 745 34.57 7.14 10.23
CA THR A 745 35.14 6.30 9.16
C THR A 745 34.22 5.15 8.74
N PHE A 746 33.25 4.77 9.58
CA PHE A 746 32.40 3.60 9.39
C PHE A 746 33.17 2.27 9.22
N SER A 747 34.45 2.19 9.60
CA SER A 747 35.29 1.01 9.34
C SER A 747 34.74 -0.28 9.97
N GLY A 748 34.12 -0.18 11.15
CA GLY A 748 33.49 -1.32 11.81
C GLY A 748 32.37 -1.97 11.00
N VAL A 749 31.55 -1.17 10.32
CA VAL A 749 30.38 -1.64 9.55
C VAL A 749 30.65 -1.80 8.06
N LEU A 750 31.70 -1.17 7.53
CA LEU A 750 32.12 -1.32 6.12
C LEU A 750 33.12 -2.46 5.93
N GLN A 751 34.09 -2.60 6.82
CA GLN A 751 35.28 -3.46 6.60
C GLN A 751 35.33 -4.63 7.60
N HIS A 752 35.04 -4.37 8.88
CA HIS A 752 35.23 -5.35 9.96
C HIS A 752 34.01 -6.25 10.22
N GLY A 753 32.94 -6.12 9.42
CA GLY A 753 31.76 -6.99 9.48
C GLY A 753 30.98 -6.91 10.80
N ALA A 754 31.02 -5.77 11.51
CA ALA A 754 30.21 -5.58 12.73
C ALA A 754 28.70 -5.51 12.42
N PHE A 755 28.35 -5.04 11.22
CA PHE A 755 26.99 -5.00 10.69
C PHE A 755 27.09 -5.16 9.16
N PRO A 756 26.22 -5.94 8.48
CA PRO A 756 26.33 -6.23 7.04
C PRO A 756 25.82 -5.07 6.17
N LEU A 757 26.32 -3.85 6.41
CA LEU A 757 25.87 -2.65 5.73
C LEU A 757 26.10 -2.73 4.20
N PRO A 758 27.27 -3.15 3.68
CA PRO A 758 27.51 -3.25 2.24
C PRO A 758 26.57 -4.24 1.54
N GLU A 759 26.31 -5.40 2.15
CA GLU A 759 25.37 -6.41 1.63
C GLU A 759 23.96 -5.84 1.53
N LEU A 760 23.49 -5.19 2.60
CA LEU A 760 22.14 -4.62 2.64
C LEU A 760 21.97 -3.49 1.63
N MET A 761 22.97 -2.62 1.47
CA MET A 761 22.95 -1.58 0.43
C MET A 761 22.90 -2.20 -0.98
N ARG A 762 23.71 -3.22 -1.27
CA ARG A 762 23.68 -3.93 -2.57
C ARG A 762 22.32 -4.56 -2.84
N MET A 763 21.72 -5.21 -1.84
CA MET A 763 20.38 -5.79 -1.96
C MET A 763 19.30 -4.74 -2.18
N ALA A 764 19.34 -3.63 -1.43
CA ALA A 764 18.39 -2.52 -1.57
C ALA A 764 18.45 -1.90 -2.97
N MET A 765 19.65 -1.64 -3.50
CA MET A 765 19.83 -1.15 -4.88
C MET A 765 19.31 -2.16 -5.89
N ARG A 766 19.76 -3.42 -5.80
CA ARG A 766 19.42 -4.45 -6.79
C ARG A 766 17.90 -4.65 -6.88
N TYR A 767 17.25 -4.92 -5.75
CA TYR A 767 15.80 -5.14 -5.73
C TYR A 767 15.01 -3.87 -6.05
N GLY A 768 15.52 -2.69 -5.65
CA GLY A 768 14.94 -1.41 -6.04
C GLY A 768 14.95 -1.20 -7.56
N VAL A 769 16.09 -1.45 -8.24
CA VAL A 769 16.22 -1.35 -9.69
C VAL A 769 15.43 -2.42 -10.43
N GLU A 770 15.46 -3.67 -9.96
CA GLU A 770 14.69 -4.77 -10.56
C GLU A 770 13.19 -4.49 -10.52
N ALA A 771 12.69 -3.93 -9.42
CA ALA A 771 11.28 -3.62 -9.23
C ALA A 771 10.85 -2.31 -9.95
N MET A 772 11.65 -1.24 -9.88
CA MET A 772 11.37 0.04 -10.58
C MET A 772 11.67 0.00 -12.09
N ARG A 773 12.46 -0.99 -12.53
CA ARG A 773 13.01 -1.10 -13.91
C ARG A 773 13.80 0.14 -14.36
N ARG A 774 14.34 0.89 -13.40
CA ARG A 774 15.12 2.12 -13.59
C ARG A 774 16.14 2.25 -12.46
N PRO A 775 17.21 3.05 -12.64
CA PRO A 775 18.09 3.39 -11.53
C PRO A 775 17.31 4.10 -10.41
N VAL A 776 17.71 3.89 -9.16
CA VAL A 776 16.99 4.37 -7.97
C VAL A 776 17.91 5.09 -7.00
N GLU A 777 17.35 6.06 -6.29
CA GLU A 777 17.89 6.65 -5.07
C GLU A 777 17.07 6.14 -3.88
N ILE A 778 17.75 5.76 -2.80
CA ILE A 778 17.16 5.19 -1.59
C ILE A 778 17.73 5.94 -0.39
N GLU A 779 16.87 6.52 0.44
CA GLU A 779 17.23 7.06 1.75
C GLU A 779 17.08 5.96 2.80
N PHE A 780 18.04 5.84 3.71
CA PHE A 780 18.02 4.84 4.77
C PHE A 780 18.60 5.36 6.09
N ALA A 781 18.27 4.68 7.18
CA ALA A 781 18.91 4.85 8.48
C ALA A 781 19.16 3.48 9.12
N ALA A 782 20.15 3.38 10.00
CA ALA A 782 20.39 2.16 10.75
C ALA A 782 20.85 2.43 12.19
N ASN A 783 20.43 1.51 13.07
CA ASN A 783 20.85 1.44 14.46
C ASN A 783 21.63 0.15 14.66
N VAL A 784 22.76 0.24 15.35
CA VAL A 784 23.64 -0.89 15.66
C VAL A 784 23.91 -0.91 17.16
N ASN A 785 23.58 -2.03 17.79
CA ASN A 785 23.75 -2.25 19.22
C ASN A 785 25.16 -2.79 19.52
N GLU A 786 25.58 -2.72 20.79
CA GLU A 786 26.89 -3.23 21.24
C GLU A 786 27.08 -4.74 21.02
N ASP A 787 25.98 -5.51 20.95
CA ASP A 787 25.99 -6.96 20.69
C ASP A 787 25.98 -7.31 19.20
N LYS A 788 26.19 -6.33 18.31
CA LYS A 788 26.13 -6.43 16.85
C LYS A 788 24.74 -6.75 16.29
N THR A 789 23.70 -6.74 17.12
CA THR A 789 22.33 -6.73 16.60
C THR A 789 21.99 -5.33 16.09
N GLY A 790 21.04 -5.24 15.16
CA GLY A 790 20.64 -3.94 14.63
C GLY A 790 19.49 -4.00 13.66
N ALA A 791 19.08 -2.83 13.21
CA ALA A 791 18.01 -2.69 12.25
C ALA A 791 18.39 -1.69 11.14
N PHE A 792 18.05 -2.05 9.91
CA PHE A 792 18.25 -1.25 8.70
C PHE A 792 16.89 -0.82 8.16
N TYR A 793 16.66 0.48 8.16
CA TYR A 793 15.39 1.09 7.82
C TYR A 793 15.45 1.77 6.46
N LEU A 794 14.59 1.35 5.54
CA LEU A 794 14.39 2.03 4.27
C LEU A 794 13.39 3.18 4.46
N LEU A 795 13.80 4.42 4.20
CA LEU A 795 13.06 5.63 4.53
C LEU A 795 12.37 6.27 3.32
N GLN A 796 12.94 6.10 2.12
CA GLN A 796 12.36 6.57 0.87
C GLN A 796 13.03 5.87 -0.32
N ILE A 797 12.28 5.72 -1.42
CA ILE A 797 12.82 5.32 -2.73
C ILE A 797 12.33 6.30 -3.79
N ARG A 798 13.21 6.66 -4.72
CA ARG A 798 12.90 7.52 -5.87
C ARG A 798 13.55 6.95 -7.13
N PRO A 799 12.91 7.03 -8.31
CA PRO A 799 13.58 6.74 -9.56
C PRO A 799 14.56 7.88 -9.91
N ILE A 800 15.73 7.55 -10.44
CA ILE A 800 16.65 8.52 -11.03
C ILE A 800 16.23 8.73 -12.49
N VAL A 801 16.04 9.99 -12.89
CA VAL A 801 15.68 10.35 -14.26
C VAL A 801 16.91 10.15 -15.16
N ASP A 802 16.82 9.20 -16.08
CA ASP A 802 17.81 8.95 -17.14
C ASP A 802 17.31 9.62 -18.43
N SER A 803 17.91 10.76 -18.78
CA SER A 803 17.57 11.50 -20.00
C SER A 803 18.23 10.83 -21.21
N LYS A 804 17.58 9.78 -21.73
CA LYS A 804 17.95 9.15 -23.02
C LYS A 804 17.57 10.04 -24.20
N GLN A 805 18.18 11.21 -24.34
CA GLN A 805 18.29 11.83 -25.67
C GLN A 805 19.52 11.23 -26.34
N VAL A 806 19.43 10.84 -27.61
CA VAL A 806 20.63 10.37 -28.33
C VAL A 806 21.36 11.62 -28.81
N LEU A 807 22.56 11.88 -28.31
CA LEU A 807 23.45 12.85 -28.96
C LEU A 807 24.13 12.11 -30.12
N GLU A 808 23.89 12.56 -31.35
CA GLU A 808 24.61 12.04 -32.53
C GLU A 808 26.01 12.68 -32.68
N GLU A 809 26.24 13.83 -32.04
CA GLU A 809 27.50 14.58 -32.12
C GLU A 809 28.52 14.17 -31.04
N ASN A 810 29.81 14.19 -31.41
CA ASN A 810 30.91 13.94 -30.49
C ASN A 810 31.39 15.25 -29.84
N VAL A 811 30.92 15.56 -28.63
CA VAL A 811 31.26 16.79 -27.88
C VAL A 811 32.78 16.95 -27.65
N ALA A 812 33.50 15.82 -27.47
CA ALA A 812 34.95 15.83 -27.30
C ALA A 812 35.72 16.26 -28.56
N ALA A 813 35.12 16.18 -29.74
CA ALA A 813 35.77 16.52 -31.01
C ALA A 813 35.72 18.03 -31.35
N ILE A 814 34.99 18.83 -30.58
CA ILE A 814 34.88 20.27 -30.80
C ILE A 814 36.22 20.93 -30.46
N PRO A 815 36.75 21.87 -31.25
CA PRO A 815 37.97 22.60 -30.91
C PRO A 815 37.77 23.54 -29.72
N ASP A 816 38.78 23.66 -28.86
CA ASP A 816 38.75 24.59 -27.72
C ASP A 816 38.69 26.07 -28.19
N GLU A 817 39.19 26.36 -29.39
CA GLU A 817 39.12 27.68 -30.01
C GLU A 817 37.68 28.17 -30.17
N ALA A 818 36.74 27.25 -30.39
CA ALA A 818 35.33 27.53 -30.63
C ALA A 818 34.48 27.59 -29.35
N CYS A 819 35.04 27.25 -28.18
CA CYS A 819 34.28 27.13 -26.94
C CYS A 819 34.48 28.35 -26.03
N LEU A 820 33.37 28.83 -25.45
CA LEU A 820 33.37 29.77 -24.32
C LEU A 820 33.80 29.07 -23.04
N LEU A 821 33.28 27.86 -22.81
CA LEU A 821 33.68 26.98 -21.72
C LEU A 821 33.53 25.49 -22.10
N ARG A 822 34.38 24.65 -21.52
CA ARG A 822 34.38 23.18 -21.65
C ARG A 822 34.51 22.56 -20.27
N SER A 823 33.84 21.43 -20.06
CA SER A 823 34.01 20.59 -18.88
C SER A 823 34.14 19.11 -19.29
N HIS A 824 35.11 18.43 -18.71
CA HIS A 824 35.27 16.96 -18.76
C HIS A 824 34.58 16.28 -17.57
N ASN A 825 33.77 17.05 -16.85
CA ASN A 825 32.95 16.63 -15.74
C ASN A 825 31.58 17.34 -15.88
N SER A 826 30.87 16.95 -16.94
CA SER A 826 29.57 17.48 -17.31
C SER A 826 28.46 16.47 -17.04
N LEU A 827 27.34 16.97 -16.54
CA LEU A 827 26.10 16.25 -16.36
C LEU A 827 24.97 16.93 -17.12
N GLY A 828 23.94 16.13 -17.43
CA GLY A 828 22.90 16.52 -18.36
C GLY A 828 23.17 15.94 -19.75
N HIS A 829 22.14 15.85 -20.56
CA HIS A 829 22.24 15.28 -21.89
C HIS A 829 21.32 16.03 -22.84
N GLY A 830 21.86 16.54 -23.95
CA GLY A 830 21.08 17.27 -24.95
C GLY A 830 21.83 18.44 -25.59
N VAL A 831 21.12 19.15 -26.47
CA VAL A 831 21.60 20.35 -27.18
C VAL A 831 20.64 21.51 -26.94
N SER A 832 21.16 22.70 -26.65
CA SER A 832 20.38 23.94 -26.46
C SER A 832 21.02 25.07 -27.25
N GLU A 833 20.19 25.81 -28.00
CA GLU A 833 20.61 26.91 -28.90
C GLU A 833 19.74 28.16 -28.69
N ASP A 834 19.15 28.29 -27.50
CA ASP A 834 18.15 29.30 -27.13
C ASP A 834 18.65 30.30 -26.05
N VAL A 835 19.94 30.23 -25.69
CA VAL A 835 20.52 31.01 -24.58
C VAL A 835 21.51 32.05 -25.08
N GLU A 836 21.25 33.33 -24.85
CA GLU A 836 22.13 34.45 -25.23
C GLU A 836 22.89 35.06 -24.04
N ASP A 837 22.44 34.77 -22.83
CA ASP A 837 22.83 35.47 -21.61
C ASP A 837 23.74 34.62 -20.72
N VAL A 838 24.79 35.26 -20.18
CA VAL A 838 25.72 34.64 -19.22
C VAL A 838 25.76 35.49 -17.95
N VAL A 839 25.50 34.86 -16.81
CA VAL A 839 25.55 35.45 -15.47
C VAL A 839 26.68 34.76 -14.72
N TYR A 840 27.64 35.53 -14.21
CA TYR A 840 28.76 34.96 -13.48
C TYR A 840 29.12 35.75 -12.23
N VAL A 841 29.60 35.03 -11.23
CA VAL A 841 30.18 35.61 -10.01
C VAL A 841 31.54 36.20 -10.35
N LYS A 842 31.81 37.42 -9.90
CA LYS A 842 33.12 38.05 -10.02
C LYS A 842 34.06 37.41 -9.00
N TYR A 843 35.03 36.65 -9.49
CA TYR A 843 36.10 36.06 -8.67
C TYR A 843 37.47 36.47 -9.22
N ASP A 844 38.24 37.18 -8.41
CA ASP A 844 39.65 37.55 -8.61
C ASP A 844 40.46 37.14 -7.36
N GLU A 845 41.70 37.61 -7.22
CA GLU A 845 42.56 37.31 -6.05
C GLU A 845 41.95 37.78 -4.71
N CYS A 846 40.92 38.63 -4.71
CA CYS A 846 40.23 39.13 -3.52
C CYS A 846 38.93 38.37 -3.20
N PHE A 847 38.63 37.28 -3.90
CA PHE A 847 37.44 36.47 -3.63
C PHE A 847 37.43 35.93 -2.19
N THR A 848 36.28 36.03 -1.51
CA THR A 848 36.10 35.46 -0.17
C THR A 848 34.73 34.82 -0.05
N ALA A 849 34.73 33.55 0.39
CA ALA A 849 33.51 32.76 0.62
C ALA A 849 32.57 33.37 1.69
N ALA A 850 33.08 34.27 2.53
CA ALA A 850 32.26 35.02 3.49
C ALA A 850 31.19 35.90 2.81
N ASN A 851 31.39 36.28 1.54
CA ASN A 851 30.43 37.10 0.79
C ASN A 851 29.39 36.28 0.02
N ASN A 852 29.46 34.95 0.05
CA ASN A 852 28.56 34.07 -0.73
C ASN A 852 27.07 34.28 -0.41
N TYR A 853 26.74 34.75 0.80
CA TYR A 853 25.37 35.14 1.16
C TYR A 853 24.83 36.26 0.25
N TYR A 854 25.59 37.34 0.04
CA TYR A 854 25.19 38.45 -0.81
C TYR A 854 25.14 38.07 -2.30
N VAL A 855 25.97 37.11 -2.71
CA VAL A 855 25.95 36.55 -4.07
C VAL A 855 24.63 35.84 -4.33
N ALA A 856 24.12 35.09 -3.35
CA ALA A 856 22.83 34.40 -3.47
C ALA A 856 21.67 35.38 -3.69
N ASP A 857 21.63 36.49 -2.94
CA ASP A 857 20.60 37.53 -3.07
C ASP A 857 20.63 38.21 -4.46
N ASP A 858 21.82 38.54 -4.96
CA ASP A 858 21.98 39.15 -6.29
C ASP A 858 21.53 38.19 -7.40
N ILE A 859 21.84 36.90 -7.28
CA ILE A 859 21.45 35.88 -8.24
C ILE A 859 19.94 35.66 -8.23
N GLU A 860 19.29 35.61 -7.06
CA GLU A 860 17.84 35.47 -6.96
C GLU A 860 17.12 36.63 -7.67
N ARG A 861 17.63 37.87 -7.50
CA ARG A 861 17.08 39.04 -8.20
C ARG A 861 17.19 38.90 -9.71
N VAL A 862 18.36 38.48 -10.21
CA VAL A 862 18.59 38.26 -11.64
C VAL A 862 17.68 37.16 -12.17
N ASN A 863 17.61 36.02 -11.50
CA ASN A 863 16.78 34.88 -11.90
C ASN A 863 15.29 35.26 -12.02
N ARG A 864 14.76 36.04 -11.07
CA ARG A 864 13.36 36.52 -11.10
C ARG A 864 13.05 37.36 -12.34
N LYS A 865 14.00 38.17 -12.81
CA LYS A 865 13.88 38.96 -14.04
C LYS A 865 13.83 38.05 -15.28
N PHE A 866 14.72 37.05 -15.35
CA PHE A 866 14.73 36.07 -16.44
C PHE A 866 13.44 35.24 -16.51
N LEU A 867 12.91 34.80 -15.37
CA LEU A 867 11.62 34.12 -15.29
C LEU A 867 10.47 35.01 -15.80
N ALA A 868 10.43 36.29 -15.40
CA ALA A 868 9.40 37.23 -15.85
C ALA A 868 9.47 37.53 -17.36
N GLU A 869 10.67 37.49 -17.94
CA GLU A 869 10.89 37.68 -19.38
C GLU A 869 10.75 36.38 -20.20
N GLY A 870 10.62 35.21 -19.56
CA GLY A 870 10.60 33.92 -20.23
C GLY A 870 11.91 33.56 -20.93
N LYS A 871 13.05 33.99 -20.37
CA LYS A 871 14.40 33.77 -20.93
C LYS A 871 15.25 32.90 -20.00
N HIS A 872 16.31 32.33 -20.58
CA HIS A 872 17.27 31.46 -19.87
C HIS A 872 18.70 32.01 -19.96
N TYR A 873 19.57 31.55 -19.06
CA TYR A 873 20.96 32.00 -18.99
C TYR A 873 21.94 30.89 -18.57
N VAL A 874 23.24 31.10 -18.81
CA VAL A 874 24.33 30.28 -18.25
C VAL A 874 24.81 30.90 -16.94
N LEU A 875 24.82 30.12 -15.85
CA LEU A 875 25.27 30.55 -14.52
C LEU A 875 26.67 30.01 -14.21
N ILE A 876 27.60 30.88 -13.78
CA ILE A 876 28.99 30.49 -13.49
C ILE A 876 29.44 31.04 -12.14
N GLY A 877 30.03 30.22 -11.28
CA GLY A 877 30.54 30.70 -9.99
C GLY A 877 31.50 29.74 -9.27
N PRO A 878 32.26 30.25 -8.28
CA PRO A 878 33.23 29.45 -7.54
C PRO A 878 32.60 28.66 -6.38
N GLY A 879 33.07 27.42 -6.19
CA GLY A 879 32.59 26.50 -5.15
C GLY A 879 31.20 25.89 -5.45
N ARG A 880 30.53 25.39 -4.41
CA ARG A 880 29.26 24.68 -4.56
C ARG A 880 28.07 25.59 -4.85
N TRP A 881 27.11 25.14 -5.66
CA TRP A 881 25.78 25.75 -5.71
C TRP A 881 24.81 25.03 -4.76
N GLY A 882 24.14 25.79 -3.89
CA GLY A 882 23.08 25.27 -3.01
C GLY A 882 23.54 24.62 -1.71
N SER A 883 24.75 24.90 -1.24
CA SER A 883 25.20 24.48 0.10
C SER A 883 24.62 25.38 1.18
N SER A 884 24.13 24.80 2.28
CA SER A 884 23.73 25.54 3.48
C SER A 884 24.92 26.17 4.22
N ASP A 885 26.13 25.64 4.01
CA ASP A 885 27.38 26.21 4.51
C ASP A 885 28.00 27.15 3.47
N HIS A 886 27.94 28.45 3.74
CA HIS A 886 28.43 29.48 2.83
C HIS A 886 29.96 29.45 2.63
N TYR A 887 30.71 28.73 3.48
CA TYR A 887 32.14 28.48 3.27
C TYR A 887 32.42 27.34 2.29
N LEU A 888 31.41 26.55 1.92
CA LEU A 888 31.53 25.50 0.91
C LEU A 888 30.97 25.96 -0.46
N GLY A 889 30.08 26.95 -0.48
CA GLY A 889 29.42 27.38 -1.71
C GLY A 889 28.49 28.58 -1.57
N VAL A 890 27.79 28.90 -2.65
CA VAL A 890 26.75 29.93 -2.70
C VAL A 890 25.42 29.31 -2.21
N PRO A 891 24.80 29.83 -1.13
CA PRO A 891 23.61 29.25 -0.50
C PRO A 891 22.31 29.61 -1.26
N VAL A 892 22.21 29.22 -2.53
CA VAL A 892 21.00 29.38 -3.34
C VAL A 892 20.03 28.21 -3.16
N LYS A 893 18.73 28.49 -3.14
CA LYS A 893 17.71 27.45 -3.33
C LYS A 893 17.43 27.29 -4.82
N TRP A 894 16.83 26.16 -5.21
CA TRP A 894 16.50 25.93 -6.63
C TRP A 894 15.64 27.04 -7.27
N PRO A 895 14.59 27.60 -6.61
CA PRO A 895 13.84 28.73 -7.16
C PRO A 895 14.68 30.00 -7.41
N HIS A 896 15.87 30.12 -6.79
CA HIS A 896 16.75 31.26 -6.96
C HIS A 896 17.57 31.19 -8.26
N ILE A 897 17.63 30.03 -8.92
CA ILE A 897 18.43 29.80 -10.13
C ILE A 897 17.67 29.02 -11.22
N SER A 898 16.35 28.87 -11.07
CA SER A 898 15.53 27.99 -11.91
C SER A 898 15.44 28.38 -13.39
N ALA A 899 15.84 29.60 -13.78
CA ALA A 899 15.93 30.00 -15.19
C ALA A 899 17.30 29.68 -15.83
N ALA A 900 18.28 29.20 -15.05
CA ALA A 900 19.58 28.79 -15.59
C ALA A 900 19.43 27.52 -16.45
N LYS A 901 20.05 27.52 -17.64
CA LYS A 901 20.09 26.37 -18.56
C LYS A 901 21.36 25.53 -18.39
N VAL A 902 22.42 26.16 -17.94
CA VAL A 902 23.68 25.52 -17.54
C VAL A 902 24.16 26.19 -16.26
N ILE A 903 24.62 25.40 -15.30
CA ILE A 903 25.24 25.84 -14.06
C ILE A 903 26.67 25.31 -14.03
N VAL A 904 27.62 26.20 -13.74
CA VAL A 904 29.04 25.92 -13.76
C VAL A 904 29.65 26.17 -12.38
N GLU A 905 30.25 25.14 -11.81
CA GLU A 905 31.08 25.21 -10.60
C GLU A 905 32.55 25.36 -11.00
N VAL A 906 33.23 26.37 -10.46
CA VAL A 906 34.64 26.64 -10.73
C VAL A 906 35.46 26.42 -9.45
N ALA A 907 36.52 25.62 -9.54
CA ALA A 907 37.49 25.46 -8.46
C ALA A 907 38.55 26.59 -8.50
N LEU A 908 38.92 27.14 -7.35
CA LEU A 908 39.98 28.16 -7.22
C LEU A 908 41.18 27.62 -6.41
N ASP A 909 42.36 28.22 -6.58
CA ASP A 909 43.65 27.80 -5.97
C ASP A 909 43.63 27.66 -4.44
N HIS A 910 42.81 28.46 -3.75
CA HIS A 910 42.67 28.46 -2.29
C HIS A 910 41.23 28.15 -1.83
N TYR A 911 40.38 27.66 -2.74
CA TYR A 911 38.98 27.36 -2.50
C TYR A 911 38.57 26.14 -3.33
N HIS A 912 38.98 24.97 -2.84
CA HIS A 912 38.71 23.68 -3.45
C HIS A 912 37.62 22.95 -2.66
N VAL A 913 36.45 22.83 -3.25
CA VAL A 913 35.30 22.11 -2.67
C VAL A 913 34.87 21.09 -3.70
N ASP A 914 34.73 19.82 -3.30
CA ASP A 914 34.25 18.78 -4.22
C ASP A 914 32.92 19.21 -4.84
N PRO A 915 32.69 18.93 -6.13
CA PRO A 915 31.47 19.35 -6.80
C PRO A 915 30.21 18.84 -6.09
N SER A 916 29.12 19.61 -6.19
CA SER A 916 27.89 19.31 -5.46
C SER A 916 27.28 17.97 -5.92
N GLN A 917 27.34 16.95 -5.06
CA GLN A 917 26.67 15.65 -5.27
C GLN A 917 25.44 15.44 -4.37
N GLY A 918 25.01 16.47 -3.61
CA GLY A 918 23.86 16.43 -2.69
C GLY A 918 22.49 16.46 -3.41
N THR A 919 21.79 15.34 -3.53
CA THR A 919 20.68 14.80 -2.68
C THR A 919 19.29 15.41 -2.84
N HIS A 920 19.09 16.59 -3.43
CA HIS A 920 17.77 17.02 -3.95
C HIS A 920 17.89 18.08 -5.04
N PHE A 921 18.80 19.04 -4.82
CA PHE A 921 19.21 20.04 -5.80
C PHE A 921 19.65 19.40 -7.13
N PHE A 922 20.42 18.32 -7.06
CA PHE A 922 20.89 17.55 -8.22
C PHE A 922 19.77 16.89 -9.05
N GLN A 923 18.70 16.40 -8.41
CA GLN A 923 17.58 15.78 -9.13
C GLN A 923 16.75 16.81 -9.90
N ASN A 924 16.59 18.00 -9.35
CA ASN A 924 15.95 19.10 -10.07
C ASN A 924 16.76 19.43 -11.33
N LEU A 925 18.09 19.54 -11.23
CA LEU A 925 18.97 19.82 -12.37
C LEU A 925 18.80 18.82 -13.52
N THR A 926 18.89 17.51 -13.23
CA THR A 926 18.76 16.48 -14.27
C THR A 926 17.35 16.41 -14.86
N SER A 927 16.31 16.65 -14.07
CA SER A 927 14.93 16.54 -14.51
C SER A 927 14.48 17.71 -15.39
N PHE A 928 15.00 18.92 -15.14
CA PHE A 928 14.72 20.10 -15.97
C PHE A 928 15.65 20.22 -17.18
N GLY A 929 16.53 19.24 -17.40
CA GLY A 929 17.48 19.25 -18.51
C GLY A 929 18.47 20.42 -18.41
N VAL A 930 18.83 20.81 -17.18
CA VAL A 930 19.83 21.84 -16.91
C VAL A 930 21.20 21.19 -16.88
N GLY A 931 22.14 21.73 -17.66
CA GLY A 931 23.52 21.27 -17.68
C GLY A 931 24.24 21.60 -16.39
N TYR A 932 25.05 20.67 -15.88
CA TYR A 932 25.86 20.90 -14.69
C TYR A 932 27.33 20.61 -14.95
N PHE A 933 28.15 21.66 -14.99
CA PHE A 933 29.55 21.56 -15.42
C PHE A 933 30.47 21.85 -14.25
N THR A 934 31.42 20.96 -14.01
CA THR A 934 32.50 21.22 -13.05
C THR A 934 33.77 21.55 -13.82
N ILE A 935 34.37 22.71 -13.54
CA ILE A 935 35.61 23.15 -14.17
C ILE A 935 36.69 23.30 -13.11
N ASN A 936 37.72 22.47 -13.21
CA ASN A 936 38.94 22.60 -12.42
C ASN A 936 40.14 22.93 -13.32
N PRO A 937 40.58 24.20 -13.35
CA PRO A 937 41.71 24.62 -14.19
C PRO A 937 43.04 23.93 -13.84
N GLN A 938 43.20 23.43 -12.61
CA GLN A 938 44.48 22.85 -12.16
C GLN A 938 44.68 21.39 -12.56
N THR A 939 43.60 20.62 -12.73
CA THR A 939 43.65 19.18 -13.02
C THR A 939 43.32 18.86 -14.48
N ASN A 940 43.45 19.84 -15.40
CA ASN A 940 43.00 19.71 -16.80
C ASN A 940 41.49 19.33 -16.93
N GLY A 941 40.66 19.72 -15.96
CA GLY A 941 39.25 19.32 -15.87
C GLY A 941 38.28 20.14 -16.73
N GLY A 942 38.78 21.01 -17.61
CA GLY A 942 37.98 21.90 -18.45
C GLY A 942 38.61 23.28 -18.62
N MET A 943 37.90 24.19 -19.28
CA MET A 943 38.35 25.57 -19.49
C MET A 943 37.19 26.57 -19.47
N ILE A 944 37.49 27.82 -19.14
CA ILE A 944 36.55 28.95 -19.18
C ILE A 944 37.25 30.22 -19.66
N ARG A 945 36.68 30.91 -20.65
CA ARG A 945 37.21 32.18 -21.17
C ARG A 945 36.65 33.38 -20.40
N LYS A 946 37.00 33.47 -19.12
CA LYS A 946 36.56 34.58 -18.26
C LYS A 946 36.99 35.95 -18.81
N ASP A 947 38.21 36.06 -19.31
CA ASP A 947 38.74 37.33 -19.86
C ASP A 947 37.88 37.91 -20.99
N LEU A 948 37.25 37.04 -21.78
CA LEU A 948 36.33 37.46 -22.85
C LEU A 948 35.04 38.04 -22.25
N LEU A 949 34.47 37.39 -21.21
CA LEU A 949 33.30 37.88 -20.50
C LEU A 949 33.59 39.22 -19.79
N ASP A 950 34.77 39.36 -19.18
CA ASP A 950 35.18 40.57 -18.47
C ASP A 950 35.35 41.78 -19.41
N GLN A 951 35.70 41.55 -20.69
CA GLN A 951 35.85 42.61 -21.72
C GLN A 951 34.52 43.02 -22.36
N MET A 952 33.47 42.21 -22.26
CA MET A 952 32.15 42.52 -22.84
C MET A 952 31.41 43.61 -22.05
N PRO A 953 30.58 44.44 -22.71
CA PRO A 953 29.73 45.40 -21.99
C PRO A 953 28.74 44.66 -21.08
N ALA A 954 28.69 45.03 -19.80
CA ALA A 954 27.73 44.48 -18.86
C ALA A 954 26.32 45.00 -19.15
N VAL A 955 25.34 44.10 -19.19
CA VAL A 955 23.91 44.46 -19.23
C VAL A 955 23.47 44.91 -17.84
N GLU A 956 23.94 44.20 -16.82
CA GLU A 956 23.73 44.51 -15.40
C GLU A 956 24.97 44.08 -14.62
N GLU A 957 25.41 44.91 -13.67
CA GLU A 957 26.57 44.61 -12.84
C GLU A 957 26.31 45.05 -11.40
N THR A 958 26.48 44.10 -10.47
CA THR A 958 26.38 44.33 -9.03
C THR A 958 27.78 44.36 -8.42
N LYS A 959 27.89 44.42 -7.10
CA LYS A 959 29.20 44.31 -6.42
C LYS A 959 29.88 42.96 -6.68
N TYR A 960 29.10 41.87 -6.76
CA TYR A 960 29.63 40.51 -6.81
C TYR A 960 29.22 39.70 -8.06
N VAL A 961 28.19 40.13 -8.80
CA VAL A 961 27.64 39.39 -9.94
C VAL A 961 27.66 40.27 -11.19
N ARG A 962 27.96 39.70 -12.34
CA ARG A 962 27.95 40.38 -13.64
C ARG A 962 27.15 39.59 -14.66
N HIS A 963 26.31 40.30 -15.43
CA HIS A 963 25.48 39.75 -16.49
C HIS A 963 25.92 40.36 -17.84
N VAL A 964 26.26 39.49 -18.79
CA VAL A 964 26.61 39.84 -20.18
C VAL A 964 25.69 39.13 -21.17
N ARG A 965 25.50 39.74 -22.33
CA ARG A 965 24.63 39.21 -23.40
C ARG A 965 25.40 39.11 -24.71
N PHE A 966 25.28 37.96 -25.37
CA PHE A 966 25.78 37.73 -26.72
C PHE A 966 24.75 38.18 -27.76
N PRO A 967 25.19 38.62 -28.97
CA PRO A 967 24.29 39.06 -30.03
C PRO A 967 23.56 37.91 -30.75
N ARG A 968 23.98 36.66 -30.52
CA ARG A 968 23.38 35.43 -31.04
C ARG A 968 23.39 34.37 -29.94
N PRO A 969 22.46 33.40 -29.98
CA PRO A 969 22.44 32.31 -29.01
C PRO A 969 23.74 31.50 -28.99
N LEU A 970 24.14 31.08 -27.80
CA LEU A 970 25.21 30.14 -27.54
C LEU A 970 24.72 28.72 -27.85
N ARG A 971 25.60 27.91 -28.43
CA ARG A 971 25.32 26.49 -28.69
C ARG A 971 25.87 25.65 -27.54
N ILE A 972 24.98 25.05 -26.77
CA ILE A 972 25.26 24.29 -25.55
C ILE A 972 25.11 22.80 -25.87
N LEU A 973 26.14 22.01 -25.60
CA LEU A 973 26.24 20.59 -25.92
C LEU A 973 26.63 19.81 -24.67
N MET A 974 25.89 18.75 -24.34
CA MET A 974 26.06 17.97 -23.11
C MET A 974 25.95 16.48 -23.41
N ASP A 975 27.02 15.74 -23.15
CA ASP A 975 27.08 14.27 -23.20
C ASP A 975 27.41 13.74 -21.78
N GLY A 976 26.36 13.55 -20.98
CA GLY A 976 26.50 13.09 -19.60
C GLY A 976 26.98 11.64 -19.48
N MET A 977 26.90 10.83 -20.55
CA MET A 977 27.43 9.46 -20.55
C MET A 977 28.96 9.45 -20.66
N LYS A 978 29.52 10.38 -21.44
CA LYS A 978 30.97 10.56 -21.58
C LYS A 978 31.54 11.64 -20.64
N GLN A 979 30.68 12.28 -19.86
CA GLN A 979 30.99 13.41 -18.99
C GLN A 979 31.54 14.65 -19.73
N GLU A 980 31.22 14.81 -21.01
CA GLU A 980 31.73 15.89 -21.85
C GLU A 980 30.66 16.99 -22.02
N GLY A 981 31.03 18.25 -21.77
CA GLY A 981 30.15 19.40 -21.93
C GLY A 981 30.88 20.58 -22.57
N ALA A 982 30.21 21.26 -23.51
CA ALA A 982 30.76 22.43 -24.19
C ALA A 982 29.69 23.50 -24.40
N VAL A 983 30.06 24.77 -24.16
CA VAL A 983 29.29 25.93 -24.59
C VAL A 983 30.11 26.63 -25.65
N CYS A 984 29.64 26.61 -26.89
CA CYS A 984 30.32 27.19 -28.03
C CYS A 984 30.01 28.69 -28.17
N LEU A 985 31.02 29.44 -28.59
CA LEU A 985 30.83 30.82 -29.03
C LEU A 985 29.91 30.84 -30.26
N PRO A 986 29.11 31.91 -30.48
CA PRO A 986 28.27 32.00 -31.65
C PRO A 986 29.13 32.01 -32.92
N SER A 987 28.84 31.14 -33.88
CA SER A 987 29.56 31.12 -35.15
C SER A 987 29.27 32.40 -35.97
N GLU A 988 30.32 32.98 -36.57
CA GLU A 988 30.16 34.05 -37.57
C GLU A 988 29.62 33.52 -38.91
N GLU A 989 29.64 32.21 -39.13
CA GLU A 989 29.23 31.57 -40.39
C GLU A 989 27.71 31.36 -40.45
N GLY A 990 27.03 32.40 -40.89
CA GLY A 990 25.63 32.40 -41.34
C GLY A 990 25.38 33.43 -42.45
N LEU A 991 26.41 33.73 -43.24
CA LEU A 991 26.35 34.51 -44.48
C LEU A 991 26.95 33.66 -45.60
N GLN A 992 26.22 32.63 -46.01
CA GLN A 992 26.20 32.15 -47.39
C GLN A 992 24.93 31.35 -47.68
#